data_AF-A0AA97L0V2-F1
#
_entry.id   AF-A0AA97L0V2-F1
#
_cell.length_a   1.000
_cell.length_b   1.000
_cell.length_c   1.000
_cell.angle_alpha   90.00
_cell.angle_beta   90.00
_cell.angle_gamma   90.00
#
_symmetry.space_group_name_H-M   'P 1'
#
loop_
_entity.id
_entity.type
_entity.pdbx_description
1 polymer ?
#
loop_
_entity_poly.entity_id
_entity_poly.type
_entity_poly.pdbx_seq_one_letter_code
_entity_poly.pdbx_strand_id
1 'polypeptide(L)'
;MRVAVDFEEGLKDSPRFRAALEDVEGDVTELELKLEKLVKLCIAMIDTGKAFCVANKQFMAGIRDLAQYSSKDALVETSLTKFSDSLQEMVNYHTILFDQTQRSIKAQLQTFVKEDIRKFKEAKKQFEKVSEEKENALAKNAQVPRNKLHEVEEATHILTATRKCFRHIALDYVLQINVLQSKRRSEILKSMLSFMYAHLAFFHQGYDLFSELQPYMKDLGAQLDQLAVDAAREKREMEQKHSTIQQKDFSRDETKLECNVDAASGIVMEGYLFKRASNAFKTWNRRWFSIQNNQLVYQKKFKDNPTVVVEDLRLCTVKHCEDTERRFCFEVVSPTKSCILQADSEKLRQAWIQAVQASIATAYREKGDECEVEWKPAPSTGSPELGGEYREKLLKGESSLQRVQSIAGNAVCCDCGLADPRWASINLGITLCIECSGIHRSLGVHFSKVRSLTLDSWEPELLKLMCELGNVVINKVYEARNEKMGVKKPQPGSQRQEKEAYIRAKYVERRFVERGRSTSGSPGAKRLPASQEAKRHYSPEQSPGATEPLAASPQVRSNDSGFQHSTEDSREHLASTVSANTLYEPEGERQEAVAPGRSREAAAGLQLYQASYEKNLPQMAEALAHGAGVNWVNVEEDRATPLIQAVRGGSLVSCEFLLQNGANVNLRDAQGRGPLHHATVLGHTGQVCLFLKRGANQHATDEEGKDPLSVAVEAANADIVTLLRLARMNEEMRESEGLYGQPGDETYQDIFRDFSQMASNNPEKLKRFQPPDAQKP
;
A
#
# COMPACT_ATOMS: atom_id res chain seq x y z
N MET A 1 -3.28 77.62 4.10
CA MET A 1 -2.40 76.51 4.54
C MET A 1 -1.28 77.10 5.39
N ARG A 2 -0.74 76.36 6.36
CA ARG A 2 0.55 76.71 6.96
C ARG A 2 1.61 76.25 5.97
N VAL A 3 2.26 77.20 5.29
CA VAL A 3 3.32 76.92 4.32
C VAL A 3 4.51 76.35 5.11
N ALA A 4 4.98 75.16 4.75
CA ALA A 4 6.07 74.47 5.44
C ALA A 4 7.43 75.04 5.01
N VAL A 5 7.57 75.35 3.73
CA VAL A 5 8.74 76.00 3.13
C VAL A 5 8.25 77.11 2.21
N ASP A 6 8.77 78.32 2.40
CA ASP A 6 8.36 79.53 1.68
C ASP A 6 8.97 79.60 0.27
N PHE A 7 8.14 79.96 -0.72
CA PHE A 7 8.55 80.15 -2.10
C PHE A 7 9.51 81.35 -2.26
N GLU A 8 9.34 82.43 -1.47
CA GLU A 8 10.23 83.58 -1.55
C GLU A 8 11.64 83.25 -1.06
N GLU A 9 11.78 82.46 0.00
CA GLU A 9 13.07 81.99 0.50
C GLU A 9 13.73 81.00 -0.47
N GLY A 10 12.95 80.16 -1.16
CA GLY A 10 13.46 79.29 -2.23
C GLY A 10 14.06 80.03 -3.43
N LEU A 11 13.59 81.24 -3.72
CA LEU A 11 14.20 82.11 -4.75
C LEU A 11 15.48 82.82 -4.28
N LYS A 12 15.63 83.03 -2.97
CA LYS A 12 16.81 83.64 -2.33
C LYS A 12 17.93 82.61 -2.11
N ASP A 13 17.58 81.34 -1.95
CA ASP A 13 18.50 80.24 -1.60
C ASP A 13 19.29 80.51 -0.31
N SER A 14 18.59 80.97 0.72
CA SER A 14 19.23 81.35 2.00
C SER A 14 19.70 80.11 2.79
N PRO A 15 20.70 80.24 3.68
CA PRO A 15 21.04 79.16 4.61
C PRO A 15 19.85 78.71 5.47
N ARG A 16 18.93 79.63 5.77
CA ARG A 16 17.66 79.36 6.46
C ARG A 16 16.72 78.50 5.62
N PHE A 17 16.63 78.74 4.31
CA PHE A 17 15.90 77.88 3.38
C PHE A 17 16.48 76.47 3.35
N ARG A 18 17.81 76.33 3.27
CA ARG A 18 18.50 75.03 3.26
C ARG A 18 18.26 74.22 4.54
N ALA A 19 18.37 74.84 5.70
CA ALA A 19 18.04 74.18 6.98
C ALA A 19 16.57 73.71 7.03
N ALA A 20 15.63 74.54 6.55
CA ALA A 20 14.21 74.16 6.51
C ALA A 20 13.89 73.04 5.50
N LEU A 21 14.70 72.88 4.44
CA LEU A 21 14.61 71.71 3.56
C LEU A 21 15.12 70.45 4.28
N GLU A 22 16.28 70.52 4.93
CA GLU A 22 16.89 69.39 5.65
C GLU A 22 15.97 68.84 6.75
N ASP A 23 15.35 69.72 7.54
CA ASP A 23 14.32 69.36 8.53
C ASP A 23 13.17 68.56 7.89
N VAL A 24 12.61 69.07 6.78
CA VAL A 24 11.47 68.44 6.07
C VAL A 24 11.87 67.12 5.41
N GLU A 25 13.09 67.03 4.87
CA GLU A 25 13.62 65.82 4.26
C GLU A 25 13.83 64.69 5.29
N GLY A 26 14.31 65.04 6.49
CA GLY A 26 14.35 64.13 7.64
C GLY A 26 12.95 63.65 8.03
N ASP A 27 12.01 64.58 8.20
CA ASP A 27 10.60 64.34 8.54
C ASP A 27 9.92 63.36 7.56
N VAL A 28 10.16 63.52 6.25
CA VAL A 28 9.60 62.66 5.20
C VAL A 28 10.26 61.28 5.17
N THR A 29 11.58 61.21 5.40
CA THR A 29 12.31 59.94 5.44
C THR A 29 11.88 59.09 6.65
N GLU A 30 11.72 59.70 7.82
CA GLU A 30 11.21 59.00 9.01
C GLU A 30 9.75 58.57 8.83
N LEU A 31 8.92 59.40 8.19
CA LEU A 31 7.53 59.07 7.87
C LEU A 31 7.43 57.86 6.93
N GLU A 32 8.24 57.80 5.87
CA GLU A 32 8.28 56.67 4.95
C GLU A 32 8.61 55.35 5.68
N LEU A 33 9.67 55.34 6.50
CA LEU A 33 10.06 54.18 7.29
C LEU A 33 8.95 53.71 8.25
N LYS A 34 8.26 54.65 8.91
CA LYS A 34 7.12 54.37 9.80
C LYS A 34 5.93 53.78 9.03
N LEU A 35 5.60 54.34 7.86
CA LEU A 35 4.50 53.85 7.02
C LEU A 35 4.79 52.47 6.42
N GLU A 36 6.01 52.23 5.93
CA GLU A 36 6.41 50.90 5.45
C GLU A 36 6.35 49.85 6.57
N LYS A 37 6.82 50.19 7.77
CA LYS A 37 6.74 49.30 8.93
C LYS A 37 5.29 48.97 9.27
N LEU A 38 4.39 49.95 9.26
CA LEU A 38 2.96 49.73 9.51
C LEU A 38 2.31 48.83 8.44
N VAL A 39 2.63 49.02 7.16
CA VAL A 39 2.13 48.16 6.07
C VAL A 39 2.66 46.73 6.22
N LYS A 40 3.94 46.54 6.57
CA LYS A 40 4.54 45.22 6.84
C LYS A 40 3.85 44.50 8.00
N LEU A 41 3.60 45.20 9.12
CA LEU A 41 2.88 44.66 10.28
C LEU A 41 1.42 44.29 9.94
N CYS A 42 0.74 45.13 9.16
CA CYS A 42 -0.64 44.86 8.71
C CYS A 42 -0.72 43.60 7.82
N ILE A 43 0.24 43.41 6.90
CA ILE A 43 0.32 42.20 6.07
C ILE A 43 0.52 40.96 6.96
N ALA A 44 1.47 40.99 7.90
CA ALA A 44 1.70 39.87 8.82
C ALA A 44 0.47 39.53 9.69
N MET A 45 -0.26 40.55 10.15
CA MET A 45 -1.53 40.38 10.89
C MET A 45 -2.60 39.72 10.02
N ILE A 46 -2.77 40.18 8.77
CA ILE A 46 -3.73 39.61 7.81
C ILE A 46 -3.38 38.15 7.51
N ASP A 47 -2.12 37.84 7.22
CA ASP A 47 -1.73 36.50 6.77
C ASP A 47 -1.79 35.48 7.93
N THR A 48 -1.45 35.90 9.16
CA THR A 48 -1.69 35.10 10.38
C THR A 48 -3.18 34.89 10.62
N GLY A 49 -4.00 35.93 10.42
CA GLY A 49 -5.46 35.85 10.53
C GLY A 49 -6.11 34.91 9.49
N LYS A 50 -5.58 34.88 8.27
CA LYS A 50 -5.99 33.92 7.22
C LYS A 50 -5.64 32.49 7.62
N ALA A 51 -4.45 32.25 8.19
CA ALA A 51 -4.07 30.93 8.70
C ALA A 51 -5.01 30.45 9.83
N PHE A 52 -5.38 31.33 10.76
CA PHE A 52 -6.41 31.06 11.77
C PHE A 52 -7.77 30.70 11.15
N CYS A 53 -8.20 31.41 10.10
CA CYS A 53 -9.44 31.07 9.39
C CYS A 53 -9.38 29.71 8.68
N VAL A 54 -8.22 29.29 8.16
CA VAL A 54 -8.03 27.97 7.57
C VAL A 54 -8.13 26.88 8.65
N ALA A 55 -7.50 27.07 9.81
CA ALA A 55 -7.61 26.14 10.93
C ALA A 55 -9.06 26.01 11.43
N ASN A 56 -9.79 27.12 11.55
CA ASN A 56 -11.22 27.08 11.91
C ASN A 56 -12.07 26.33 10.87
N LYS A 57 -11.79 26.48 9.56
CA LYS A 57 -12.48 25.71 8.51
C LYS A 57 -12.24 24.21 8.63
N GLN A 58 -11.03 23.78 8.99
CA GLN A 58 -10.72 22.38 9.26
C GLN A 58 -11.43 21.86 10.52
N PHE A 59 -11.47 22.64 11.59
CA PHE A 59 -12.21 22.31 12.81
C PHE A 59 -13.72 22.13 12.54
N MET A 60 -14.33 23.02 11.76
CA MET A 60 -15.74 22.91 11.35
C MET A 60 -16.02 21.71 10.44
N ALA A 61 -15.06 21.31 9.59
CA ALA A 61 -15.18 20.06 8.84
C ALA A 61 -15.27 18.85 9.80
N GLY A 62 -14.40 18.78 10.81
CA GLY A 62 -14.46 17.74 11.84
C GLY A 62 -15.77 17.74 12.66
N ILE A 63 -16.37 18.90 12.91
CA ILE A 63 -17.71 18.99 13.53
C ILE A 63 -18.78 18.38 12.61
N ARG A 64 -18.73 18.66 11.31
CA ARG A 64 -19.67 18.09 10.32
C ARG A 64 -19.49 16.58 10.13
N ASP A 65 -18.25 16.09 10.14
CA ASP A 65 -17.97 14.65 10.10
C ASP A 65 -18.55 13.93 11.33
N LEU A 66 -18.44 14.54 12.52
CA LEU A 66 -19.04 14.02 13.74
C LEU A 66 -20.58 14.06 13.71
N ALA A 67 -21.17 15.11 13.13
CA ALA A 67 -22.62 15.20 12.91
C ALA A 67 -23.10 14.05 12.00
N GLN A 68 -22.40 13.82 10.88
CA GLN A 68 -22.72 12.75 9.93
C GLN A 68 -22.55 11.35 10.54
N TYR A 69 -21.51 11.11 11.34
CA TYR A 69 -21.37 9.86 12.09
C TYR A 69 -22.54 9.62 13.06
N SER A 70 -23.09 10.72 13.61
CA SER A 70 -24.17 10.72 14.58
C SER A 70 -25.58 10.72 13.96
N SER A 71 -25.74 10.46 12.66
CA SER A 71 -27.02 10.54 11.91
C SER A 71 -28.14 9.57 12.36
N LYS A 72 -27.97 8.86 13.47
CA LYS A 72 -29.02 8.09 14.17
C LYS A 72 -29.60 8.85 15.36
N ASP A 73 -28.93 9.91 15.81
CA ASP A 73 -29.34 10.83 16.86
C ASP A 73 -29.57 12.20 16.23
N ALA A 74 -30.84 12.48 15.93
CA ALA A 74 -31.25 13.71 15.26
C ALA A 74 -30.96 14.97 16.10
N LEU A 75 -30.86 14.86 17.43
CA LEU A 75 -30.52 15.99 18.29
C LEU A 75 -29.05 16.35 18.12
N VAL A 76 -28.16 15.36 18.20
CA VAL A 76 -26.71 15.57 18.01
C VAL A 76 -26.39 16.06 16.61
N GLU A 77 -26.95 15.42 15.58
CA GLU A 77 -26.75 15.81 14.17
C GLU A 77 -27.19 17.26 13.91
N THR A 78 -28.41 17.63 14.32
CA THR A 78 -28.96 18.99 14.11
C THR A 78 -28.14 20.04 14.87
N SER A 79 -27.73 19.73 16.10
CA SER A 79 -26.98 20.66 16.95
C SER A 79 -25.58 20.95 16.41
N LEU A 80 -24.83 19.90 16.07
CA LEU A 80 -23.48 20.03 15.53
C LEU A 80 -23.48 20.73 14.16
N THR A 81 -24.46 20.41 13.30
CA THR A 81 -24.63 21.08 12.00
C THR A 81 -24.88 22.59 12.19
N LYS A 82 -25.86 22.95 13.02
CA LYS A 82 -26.20 24.36 13.27
C LYS A 82 -25.05 25.17 13.87
N PHE A 83 -24.28 24.58 14.79
CA PHE A 83 -23.07 25.23 15.32
C PHE A 83 -21.96 25.35 14.29
N SER A 84 -21.75 24.34 13.44
CA SER A 84 -20.79 24.43 12.34
C SER A 84 -21.15 25.54 11.34
N ASP A 85 -22.44 25.74 11.06
CA ASP A 85 -22.87 26.74 10.08
C ASP A 85 -22.77 28.16 10.64
N SER A 86 -23.14 28.38 11.91
CA SER A 86 -22.89 29.68 12.57
C SER A 86 -21.39 30.00 12.67
N LEU A 87 -20.54 29.02 13.01
CA LEU A 87 -19.09 29.24 12.99
C LEU A 87 -18.57 29.53 11.56
N GLN A 88 -19.21 28.97 10.53
CA GLN A 88 -18.81 29.17 9.13
C GLN A 88 -19.05 30.62 8.69
N GLU A 89 -20.18 31.21 9.08
CA GLU A 89 -20.45 32.63 8.83
C GLU A 89 -19.50 33.56 9.60
N MET A 90 -19.15 33.23 10.84
CA MET A 90 -18.14 34.00 11.58
C MET A 90 -16.76 34.01 10.88
N VAL A 91 -16.38 32.90 10.23
CA VAL A 91 -15.17 32.84 9.39
C VAL A 91 -15.34 33.63 8.08
N ASN A 92 -16.54 33.71 7.53
CA ASN A 92 -16.83 34.57 6.38
C ASN A 92 -16.64 36.05 6.75
N TYR A 93 -17.17 36.50 7.90
CA TYR A 93 -17.00 37.87 8.40
C TYR A 93 -15.52 38.20 8.66
N HIS A 94 -14.74 37.29 9.26
CA HIS A 94 -13.28 37.45 9.38
C HIS A 94 -12.60 37.63 8.02
N THR A 95 -13.01 36.87 7.00
CA THR A 95 -12.46 36.99 5.65
C THR A 95 -12.73 38.37 5.06
N ILE A 96 -13.96 38.89 5.23
CA ILE A 96 -14.35 40.24 4.80
C ILE A 96 -13.53 41.31 5.54
N LEU A 97 -13.34 41.17 6.86
CA LEU A 97 -12.51 42.07 7.67
C LEU A 97 -11.07 42.17 7.14
N PHE A 98 -10.44 41.03 6.83
CA PHE A 98 -9.08 41.00 6.31
C PHE A 98 -8.99 41.64 4.92
N ASP A 99 -9.99 41.42 4.07
CA ASP A 99 -10.04 42.00 2.72
C ASP A 99 -10.21 43.53 2.77
N GLN A 100 -11.07 44.05 3.66
CA GLN A 100 -11.22 45.48 3.89
C GLN A 100 -9.96 46.11 4.52
N THR A 101 -9.34 45.44 5.48
CA THR A 101 -8.07 45.88 6.10
C THR A 101 -6.92 45.92 5.09
N GLN A 102 -6.89 44.96 4.16
CA GLN A 102 -5.92 44.94 3.05
C GLN A 102 -6.15 46.09 2.06
N ARG A 103 -7.40 46.51 1.83
CA ARG A 103 -7.70 47.69 1.02
C ARG A 103 -7.38 49.01 1.76
N SER A 104 -7.82 49.16 3.00
CA SER A 104 -7.69 50.42 3.75
C SER A 104 -6.26 50.74 4.19
N ILE A 105 -5.52 49.76 4.71
CA ILE A 105 -4.14 49.98 5.19
C ILE A 105 -3.13 49.75 4.07
N LYS A 106 -3.06 48.52 3.53
CA LYS A 106 -2.02 48.15 2.55
C LYS A 106 -2.18 48.95 1.26
N ALA A 107 -3.33 48.91 0.58
CA ALA A 107 -3.44 49.57 -0.72
C ALA A 107 -3.34 51.10 -0.61
N GLN A 108 -3.99 51.74 0.35
CA GLN A 108 -3.98 53.21 0.46
C GLN A 108 -2.61 53.77 0.90
N LEU A 109 -2.02 53.25 1.99
CA LEU A 109 -0.71 53.75 2.46
C LEU A 109 0.43 53.36 1.52
N GLN A 110 0.40 52.17 0.91
CA GLN A 110 1.42 51.78 -0.07
C GLN A 110 1.32 52.61 -1.34
N THR A 111 0.13 53.05 -1.76
CA THR A 111 -0.03 54.00 -2.87
C THR A 111 0.54 55.37 -2.52
N PHE A 112 0.25 55.91 -1.32
CA PHE A 112 0.82 57.18 -0.86
C PHE A 112 2.36 57.15 -0.83
N VAL A 113 2.97 56.09 -0.30
CA VAL A 113 4.42 55.89 -0.32
C VAL A 113 4.96 55.76 -1.76
N LYS A 114 4.32 54.94 -2.61
CA LYS A 114 4.78 54.71 -3.98
C LYS A 114 4.59 55.90 -4.91
N GLU A 115 3.60 56.76 -4.70
CA GLU A 115 3.29 57.85 -5.64
C GLU A 115 3.70 59.21 -5.11
N ASP A 116 3.22 59.63 -3.93
CA ASP A 116 3.43 60.99 -3.43
C ASP A 116 4.85 61.14 -2.85
N ILE A 117 5.35 60.19 -2.05
CA ILE A 117 6.74 60.24 -1.55
C ILE A 117 7.76 60.06 -2.69
N ARG A 118 7.45 59.22 -3.69
CA ARG A 118 8.32 59.08 -4.88
C ARG A 118 8.43 60.38 -5.68
N LYS A 119 7.33 61.10 -5.90
CA LYS A 119 7.35 62.41 -6.59
C LYS A 119 8.20 63.43 -5.85
N PHE A 120 8.10 63.47 -4.52
CA PHE A 120 8.97 64.29 -3.68
C PHE A 120 10.46 63.92 -3.83
N LYS A 121 10.81 62.62 -3.80
CA LYS A 121 12.20 62.15 -3.97
C LYS A 121 12.78 62.49 -5.36
N GLU A 122 11.99 62.38 -6.42
CA GLU A 122 12.45 62.76 -7.77
C GLU A 122 12.65 64.29 -7.89
N ALA A 123 11.73 65.09 -7.31
CA ALA A 123 11.89 66.54 -7.25
C ALA A 123 13.12 66.97 -6.42
N LYS A 124 13.38 66.30 -5.28
CA LYS A 124 14.60 66.49 -4.48
C LYS A 124 15.85 66.27 -5.32
N LYS A 125 15.95 65.11 -5.99
CA LYS A 125 17.08 64.74 -6.83
C LYS A 125 17.34 65.74 -7.97
N GLN A 126 16.28 66.28 -8.58
CA GLN A 126 16.39 67.32 -9.61
C GLN A 126 16.87 68.66 -9.02
N PHE A 127 16.37 69.03 -7.84
CA PHE A 127 16.82 70.22 -7.10
C PHE A 127 18.29 70.12 -6.67
N GLU A 128 18.73 69.00 -6.11
CA GLU A 128 20.13 68.75 -5.73
C GLU A 128 21.06 68.90 -6.93
N LYS A 129 20.74 68.23 -8.06
CA LYS A 129 21.51 68.31 -9.30
C LYS A 129 21.67 69.76 -9.78
N VAL A 130 20.57 70.52 -9.87
CA VAL A 130 20.63 71.90 -10.40
C VAL A 130 21.20 72.89 -9.37
N SER A 131 21.16 72.56 -8.07
CA SER A 131 21.93 73.25 -7.04
C SER A 131 23.44 73.11 -7.30
N GLU A 132 23.92 71.89 -7.54
CA GLU A 132 25.33 71.61 -7.85
C GLU A 132 25.78 72.27 -9.17
N GLU A 133 24.98 72.19 -10.23
CA GLU A 133 25.25 72.86 -11.51
C GLU A 133 25.36 74.39 -11.36
N LYS A 134 24.51 74.99 -10.52
CA LYS A 134 24.56 76.42 -10.20
C LYS A 134 25.82 76.78 -9.39
N GLU A 135 26.19 75.97 -8.40
CA GLU A 135 27.37 76.21 -7.58
C GLU A 135 28.67 76.10 -8.40
N ASN A 136 28.76 75.09 -9.27
CA ASN A 136 29.83 74.97 -10.26
C ASN A 136 29.88 76.18 -11.22
N ALA A 137 28.74 76.70 -11.68
CA ALA A 137 28.68 77.89 -12.52
C ALA A 137 29.09 79.17 -11.78
N LEU A 138 28.75 79.30 -10.49
CA LEU A 138 29.17 80.39 -9.61
C LEU A 138 30.70 80.37 -9.42
N ALA A 139 31.27 79.21 -9.09
CA ALA A 139 32.70 79.04 -8.91
C ALA A 139 33.49 79.38 -10.19
N LYS A 140 33.05 78.86 -11.34
CA LYS A 140 33.65 79.19 -12.65
C LYS A 140 33.59 80.70 -12.93
N ASN A 141 32.43 81.33 -12.78
CA ASN A 141 32.27 82.77 -13.04
C ASN A 141 33.13 83.65 -12.12
N ALA A 142 33.30 83.27 -10.84
CA ALA A 142 34.14 83.99 -9.89
C ALA A 142 35.65 83.84 -10.16
N GLN A 143 36.08 82.75 -10.81
CA GLN A 143 37.49 82.46 -11.08
C GLN A 143 38.01 83.04 -12.41
N VAL A 144 37.14 83.51 -13.32
CA VAL A 144 37.58 84.03 -14.63
C VAL A 144 38.41 85.32 -14.47
N PRO A 145 39.64 85.38 -15.01
CA PRO A 145 40.46 86.59 -14.98
C PRO A 145 39.82 87.77 -15.74
N ARG A 146 39.77 88.95 -15.10
CA ARG A 146 39.13 90.17 -15.64
C ARG A 146 39.68 90.66 -17.00
N ASN A 147 40.89 90.25 -17.38
CA ASN A 147 41.51 90.61 -18.65
C ASN A 147 40.98 89.79 -19.85
N LYS A 148 40.17 88.76 -19.63
CA LYS A 148 39.59 87.90 -20.68
C LYS A 148 38.09 88.15 -20.86
N LEU A 149 37.74 89.27 -21.48
CA LEU A 149 36.33 89.72 -21.62
C LEU A 149 35.39 88.63 -22.19
N HIS A 150 35.82 87.88 -23.21
CA HIS A 150 34.99 86.83 -23.82
C HIS A 150 34.67 85.66 -22.87
N GLU A 151 35.67 85.19 -22.09
CA GLU A 151 35.46 84.13 -21.08
C GLU A 151 34.57 84.63 -19.93
N VAL A 152 34.64 85.92 -19.59
CA VAL A 152 33.77 86.55 -18.58
C VAL A 152 32.32 86.60 -19.07
N GLU A 153 32.08 86.96 -20.33
CA GLU A 153 30.75 86.98 -20.95
C GLU A 153 30.14 85.57 -21.00
N GLU A 154 30.90 84.57 -21.47
CA GLU A 154 30.45 83.17 -21.54
C GLU A 154 30.07 82.64 -20.15
N ALA A 155 30.97 82.78 -19.16
CA ALA A 155 30.71 82.32 -17.80
C ALA A 155 29.51 83.04 -17.15
N THR A 156 29.29 84.32 -17.48
CA THR A 156 28.14 85.11 -16.99
C THR A 156 26.84 84.67 -17.65
N HIS A 157 26.87 84.32 -18.93
CA HIS A 157 25.71 83.77 -19.64
C HIS A 157 25.32 82.40 -19.08
N ILE A 158 26.29 81.49 -18.89
CA ILE A 158 26.08 80.17 -18.27
C ILE A 158 25.50 80.32 -16.87
N LEU A 159 26.08 81.19 -16.02
CA LEU A 159 25.56 81.45 -14.67
C LEU A 159 24.13 82.02 -14.68
N THR A 160 23.81 82.86 -15.66
CA THR A 160 22.44 83.42 -15.79
C THR A 160 21.43 82.34 -16.20
N ALA A 161 21.83 81.41 -17.07
CA ALA A 161 21.01 80.27 -17.46
C ALA A 161 20.79 79.29 -16.30
N THR A 162 21.84 78.87 -15.59
CA THR A 162 21.74 77.94 -14.45
C THR A 162 20.95 78.55 -13.29
N ARG A 163 21.10 79.85 -13.00
CA ARG A 163 20.26 80.57 -12.02
C ARG A 163 18.77 80.58 -12.38
N LYS A 164 18.40 80.70 -13.66
CA LYS A 164 17.00 80.60 -14.10
C LYS A 164 16.46 79.18 -13.93
N CYS A 165 17.23 78.18 -14.34
CA CYS A 165 16.89 76.76 -14.16
C CYS A 165 16.68 76.40 -12.68
N PHE A 166 17.63 76.79 -11.82
CA PHE A 166 17.56 76.59 -10.37
C PHE A 166 16.28 77.20 -9.78
N ARG A 167 15.94 78.44 -10.14
CA ARG A 167 14.72 79.09 -9.62
C ARG A 167 13.44 78.34 -9.99
N HIS A 168 13.34 77.81 -11.21
CA HIS A 168 12.17 77.01 -11.61
C HIS A 168 12.06 75.74 -10.78
N ILE A 169 13.14 74.96 -10.72
CA ILE A 169 13.14 73.65 -10.04
C ILE A 169 13.05 73.80 -8.51
N ALA A 170 13.59 74.87 -7.93
CA ALA A 170 13.39 75.21 -6.53
C ALA A 170 11.92 75.49 -6.20
N LEU A 171 11.21 76.24 -7.05
CA LEU A 171 9.77 76.46 -6.89
C LEU A 171 8.97 75.16 -7.03
N ASP A 172 9.30 74.31 -8.01
CA ASP A 172 8.68 72.99 -8.17
C ASP A 172 8.90 72.09 -6.93
N TYR A 173 10.12 72.08 -6.38
CA TYR A 173 10.44 71.28 -5.20
C TYR A 173 9.69 71.78 -3.95
N VAL A 174 9.67 73.10 -3.73
CA VAL A 174 8.87 73.73 -2.67
C VAL A 174 7.37 73.46 -2.83
N LEU A 175 6.87 73.40 -4.07
CA LEU A 175 5.49 72.99 -4.35
C LEU A 175 5.24 71.53 -3.94
N GLN A 176 6.10 70.59 -4.36
CA GLN A 176 5.95 69.17 -3.98
C GLN A 176 6.02 68.96 -2.46
N ILE A 177 6.92 69.66 -1.76
CA ILE A 177 7.00 69.67 -0.29
C ILE A 177 5.67 70.08 0.32
N ASN A 178 5.14 71.25 -0.05
CA ASN A 178 3.92 71.78 0.54
C ASN A 178 2.69 70.91 0.21
N VAL A 179 2.62 70.32 -1.00
CA VAL A 179 1.58 69.36 -1.37
C VAL A 179 1.67 68.09 -0.51
N LEU A 180 2.84 67.47 -0.38
CA LEU A 180 3.04 66.26 0.44
C LEU A 180 2.69 66.52 1.92
N GLN A 181 3.15 67.65 2.46
CA GLN A 181 2.84 68.11 3.81
C GLN A 181 1.33 68.33 4.03
N SER A 182 0.59 68.79 3.02
CA SER A 182 -0.87 68.92 3.11
C SER A 182 -1.59 67.56 3.08
N LYS A 183 -1.11 66.60 2.27
CA LYS A 183 -1.72 65.27 2.11
C LYS A 183 -1.44 64.30 3.25
N ARG A 184 -0.25 64.35 3.88
CA ARG A 184 0.18 63.31 4.85
C ARG A 184 -0.84 63.07 5.95
N ARG A 185 -1.46 64.13 6.47
CA ARG A 185 -2.47 64.04 7.53
C ARG A 185 -3.78 63.42 7.04
N SER A 186 -4.24 63.72 5.83
CA SER A 186 -5.51 63.20 5.33
C SER A 186 -5.43 61.71 4.99
N GLU A 187 -4.35 61.25 4.35
CA GLU A 187 -4.26 59.84 3.94
C GLU A 187 -4.06 58.89 5.12
N ILE A 188 -3.26 59.27 6.12
CA ILE A 188 -3.10 58.48 7.36
C ILE A 188 -4.44 58.37 8.10
N LEU A 189 -5.17 59.48 8.26
CA LEU A 189 -6.45 59.47 8.98
C LEU A 189 -7.55 58.73 8.22
N LYS A 190 -7.65 58.87 6.89
CA LYS A 190 -8.59 58.10 6.06
C LYS A 190 -8.35 56.59 6.20
N SER A 191 -7.09 56.18 6.03
CA SER A 191 -6.68 54.77 6.10
C SER A 191 -7.03 54.14 7.45
N MET A 192 -6.70 54.83 8.55
CA MET A 192 -7.03 54.38 9.91
C MET A 192 -8.55 54.39 10.19
N LEU A 193 -9.28 55.40 9.70
CA LEU A 193 -10.73 55.47 9.87
C LEU A 193 -11.44 54.32 9.14
N SER A 194 -11.05 54.02 7.90
CA SER A 194 -11.57 52.86 7.15
C SER A 194 -11.23 51.52 7.81
N PHE A 195 -10.06 51.40 8.44
CA PHE A 195 -9.70 50.24 9.25
C PHE A 195 -10.61 50.08 10.49
N MET A 196 -10.86 51.16 11.23
CA MET A 196 -11.78 51.14 12.38
C MET A 196 -13.22 50.79 11.98
N TYR A 197 -13.72 51.30 10.84
CA TYR A 197 -15.04 50.92 10.33
C TYR A 197 -15.12 49.45 9.92
N ALA A 198 -14.06 48.86 9.36
CA ALA A 198 -14.02 47.44 9.04
C ALA A 198 -14.14 46.58 10.30
N HIS A 199 -13.42 46.93 11.37
CA HIS A 199 -13.54 46.27 12.68
C HIS A 199 -14.93 46.44 13.30
N LEU A 200 -15.52 47.64 13.25
CA LEU A 200 -16.87 47.90 13.77
C LEU A 200 -17.91 47.02 13.07
N ALA A 201 -17.87 46.94 11.74
CA ALA A 201 -18.77 46.10 10.96
C ALA A 201 -18.62 44.61 11.31
N PHE A 202 -17.38 44.11 11.42
CA PHE A 202 -17.10 42.74 11.81
C PHE A 202 -17.67 42.38 13.19
N PHE A 203 -17.44 43.22 14.21
CA PHE A 203 -17.96 42.96 15.55
C PHE A 203 -19.49 43.02 15.62
N HIS A 204 -20.13 43.92 14.85
CA HIS A 204 -21.59 44.00 14.77
C HIS A 204 -22.18 42.74 14.14
N GLN A 205 -21.65 42.31 12.98
CA GLN A 205 -22.09 41.10 12.28
C GLN A 205 -21.92 39.83 13.15
N GLY A 206 -20.79 39.72 13.86
CA GLY A 206 -20.57 38.62 14.80
C GLY A 206 -21.54 38.66 15.99
N TYR A 207 -21.82 39.84 16.55
CA TYR A 207 -22.78 39.98 17.65
C TYR A 207 -24.20 39.57 17.24
N ASP A 208 -24.69 40.05 16.10
CA ASP A 208 -26.04 39.74 15.60
C ASP A 208 -26.21 38.22 15.42
N LEU A 209 -25.24 37.57 14.76
CA LEU A 209 -25.23 36.13 14.51
C LEU A 209 -25.29 35.29 15.80
N PHE A 210 -24.50 35.63 16.82
CA PHE A 210 -24.53 34.90 18.09
C PHE A 210 -25.74 35.27 18.97
N SER A 211 -26.29 36.47 18.84
CA SER A 211 -27.55 36.89 19.48
C SER A 211 -28.74 36.09 18.93
N GLU A 212 -28.78 35.83 17.62
CA GLU A 212 -29.79 34.96 16.99
C GLU A 212 -29.63 33.48 17.38
N LEU A 213 -28.39 33.02 17.63
CA LEU A 213 -28.11 31.65 18.07
C LEU A 213 -28.42 31.42 19.57
N GLN A 214 -28.36 32.46 20.41
CA GLN A 214 -28.48 32.37 21.86
C GLN A 214 -29.75 31.66 22.37
N PRO A 215 -30.97 31.89 21.84
CA PRO A 215 -32.17 31.18 22.29
C PRO A 215 -32.07 29.67 22.06
N TYR A 216 -31.47 29.26 20.95
CA TYR A 216 -31.27 27.85 20.61
C TYR A 216 -30.24 27.17 21.54
N MET A 217 -29.15 27.85 21.87
CA MET A 217 -28.17 27.34 22.84
C MET A 217 -28.79 27.13 24.23
N LYS A 218 -29.71 28.02 24.64
CA LYS A 218 -30.43 27.90 25.91
C LYS A 218 -31.40 26.70 25.91
N ASP A 219 -32.12 26.49 24.82
CA ASP A 219 -33.01 25.34 24.65
C ASP A 219 -32.24 24.02 24.65
N LEU A 220 -31.15 23.93 23.88
CA LEU A 220 -30.27 22.75 23.89
C LEU A 220 -29.67 22.47 25.28
N GLY A 221 -29.33 23.51 26.05
CA GLY A 221 -28.89 23.36 27.44
C GLY A 221 -29.92 22.64 28.32
N ALA A 222 -31.19 23.04 28.23
CA ALA A 222 -32.28 22.38 28.97
C ALA A 222 -32.51 20.93 28.50
N GLN A 223 -32.35 20.65 27.20
CA GLN A 223 -32.41 19.28 26.67
C GLN A 223 -31.25 18.41 27.18
N LEU A 224 -30.03 18.96 27.31
CA LEU A 224 -28.88 18.25 27.89
C LEU A 224 -29.06 17.93 29.38
N ASP A 225 -29.62 18.86 30.17
CA ASP A 225 -29.96 18.62 31.57
C ASP A 225 -30.97 17.46 31.72
N GLN A 226 -32.01 17.44 30.86
CA GLN A 226 -32.99 16.36 30.83
C GLN A 226 -32.36 15.00 30.46
N LEU A 227 -31.52 14.96 29.42
CA LEU A 227 -30.80 13.75 29.02
C LEU A 227 -29.88 13.22 30.13
N ALA A 228 -29.24 14.11 30.91
CA ALA A 228 -28.42 13.71 32.04
C ALA A 228 -29.26 13.05 33.16
N VAL A 229 -30.47 13.55 33.41
CA VAL A 229 -31.42 12.95 34.36
C VAL A 229 -31.91 11.58 33.87
N ASP A 230 -32.26 11.47 32.59
CA ASP A 230 -32.72 10.22 31.99
C ASP A 230 -31.62 9.14 32.00
N ALA A 231 -30.39 9.49 31.61
CA ALA A 231 -29.24 8.58 31.68
C ALA A 231 -28.92 8.13 33.11
N ALA A 232 -29.08 9.01 34.11
CA ALA A 232 -28.93 8.66 35.52
C ALA A 232 -30.03 7.73 36.03
N ARG A 233 -31.27 7.85 35.53
CA ARG A 233 -32.37 6.91 35.80
C ARG A 233 -32.07 5.55 35.18
N GLU A 234 -31.75 5.50 33.89
CA GLU A 234 -31.45 4.27 33.17
C GLU A 234 -30.28 3.50 33.80
N LYS A 235 -29.20 4.21 34.19
CA LYS A 235 -28.08 3.61 34.91
C LYS A 235 -28.55 2.90 36.19
N ARG A 236 -29.35 3.56 37.04
CA ARG A 236 -29.87 2.97 38.29
C ARG A 236 -30.75 1.75 38.01
N GLU A 237 -31.62 1.81 37.00
CA GLU A 237 -32.43 0.66 36.60
C GLU A 237 -31.58 -0.52 36.12
N MET A 238 -30.51 -0.25 35.36
CA MET A 238 -29.59 -1.28 34.88
C MET A 238 -28.75 -1.88 36.02
N GLU A 239 -28.32 -1.08 36.99
CA GLU A 239 -27.67 -1.54 38.23
C GLU A 239 -28.61 -2.43 39.08
N GLN A 240 -29.89 -2.06 39.20
CA GLN A 240 -30.91 -2.88 39.87
C GLN A 240 -31.19 -4.19 39.13
N LYS A 241 -31.31 -4.16 37.80
CA LYS A 241 -31.45 -5.36 36.95
C LYS A 241 -30.24 -6.28 37.11
N HIS A 242 -29.03 -5.73 37.09
CA HIS A 242 -27.78 -6.47 37.31
C HIS A 242 -27.76 -7.17 38.68
N SER A 243 -28.04 -6.43 39.76
CA SER A 243 -28.13 -7.00 41.12
C SER A 243 -29.18 -8.11 41.22
N THR A 244 -30.34 -7.93 40.58
CA THR A 244 -31.42 -8.92 40.56
C THR A 244 -31.03 -10.20 39.81
N ILE A 245 -30.30 -10.08 38.69
CA ILE A 245 -29.78 -11.24 37.94
C ILE A 245 -28.70 -11.95 38.75
N GLN A 246 -27.76 -11.20 39.33
CA GLN A 246 -26.68 -11.75 40.15
C GLN A 246 -27.23 -12.57 41.33
N GLN A 247 -28.28 -12.09 42.01
CA GLN A 247 -28.95 -12.86 43.09
C GLN A 247 -29.64 -14.14 42.58
N LYS A 248 -30.14 -14.16 41.34
CA LYS A 248 -30.79 -15.34 40.74
C LYS A 248 -29.79 -16.40 40.28
N ASP A 249 -28.62 -16.01 39.77
CA ASP A 249 -27.62 -16.98 39.33
C ASP A 249 -26.96 -17.72 40.51
N PHE A 250 -26.91 -17.13 41.72
CA PHE A 250 -26.46 -17.85 42.93
C PHE A 250 -27.40 -18.95 43.42
N SER A 251 -28.68 -18.96 43.03
CA SER A 251 -29.63 -20.03 43.41
C SER A 251 -29.89 -21.06 42.31
N ARG A 252 -29.29 -20.89 41.12
CA ARG A 252 -29.55 -21.73 39.95
C ARG A 252 -28.44 -22.76 39.76
N ASP A 253 -28.56 -23.88 40.46
CA ASP A 253 -27.99 -25.15 39.98
C ASP A 253 -28.47 -25.41 38.54
N GLU A 254 -27.63 -26.08 37.75
CA GLU A 254 -27.48 -25.91 36.30
C GLU A 254 -28.76 -25.58 35.51
N THR A 255 -28.65 -24.49 34.75
CA THR A 255 -29.54 -23.98 33.70
C THR A 255 -30.78 -24.83 33.42
N LYS A 256 -31.92 -24.37 33.96
CA LYS A 256 -33.27 -24.87 33.66
C LYS A 256 -33.59 -24.69 32.16
N LEU A 257 -33.09 -25.60 31.32
CA LEU A 257 -33.47 -25.71 29.90
C LEU A 257 -34.89 -26.26 29.84
N GLU A 258 -35.86 -25.36 29.75
CA GLU A 258 -37.24 -25.72 29.46
C GLU A 258 -37.33 -26.10 27.97
N CYS A 259 -37.27 -27.42 27.71
CA CYS A 259 -37.57 -27.99 26.40
C CYS A 259 -39.02 -27.64 26.05
N ASN A 260 -39.21 -26.67 25.17
CA ASN A 260 -40.52 -26.09 24.90
C ASN A 260 -40.91 -26.41 23.46
N VAL A 261 -41.54 -27.58 23.29
CA VAL A 261 -41.88 -28.15 21.97
C VAL A 261 -42.87 -27.26 21.20
N ASP A 262 -43.65 -26.45 21.92
CA ASP A 262 -44.68 -25.53 21.38
C ASP A 262 -44.21 -24.06 21.32
N ALA A 263 -42.90 -23.80 21.33
CA ALA A 263 -42.38 -22.43 21.24
C ALA A 263 -42.73 -21.75 19.90
N ALA A 264 -43.40 -20.60 19.94
CA ALA A 264 -43.84 -19.83 18.77
C ALA A 264 -42.72 -19.35 17.82
N SER A 265 -41.44 -19.56 18.18
CA SER A 265 -40.26 -19.30 17.36
C SER A 265 -39.86 -20.47 16.44
N GLY A 266 -40.44 -21.66 16.62
CA GLY A 266 -40.02 -22.89 15.91
C GLY A 266 -38.67 -23.47 16.36
N ILE A 267 -38.09 -22.96 17.46
CA ILE A 267 -36.83 -23.42 18.04
C ILE A 267 -37.14 -24.33 19.24
N VAL A 268 -36.84 -25.63 19.13
CA VAL A 268 -37.14 -26.64 20.16
C VAL A 268 -36.13 -26.62 21.31
N MET A 269 -34.86 -26.40 20.98
CA MET A 269 -33.76 -26.26 21.94
C MET A 269 -32.59 -25.52 21.30
N GLU A 270 -31.88 -24.71 22.09
CA GLU A 270 -30.61 -24.09 21.69
C GLU A 270 -29.61 -24.03 22.84
N GLY A 271 -28.32 -23.92 22.51
CA GLY A 271 -27.24 -23.87 23.50
C GLY A 271 -25.87 -24.26 22.94
N TYR A 272 -24.84 -24.18 23.78
CA TYR A 272 -23.50 -24.62 23.38
C TYR A 272 -23.33 -26.15 23.46
N LEU A 273 -22.77 -26.73 22.41
CA LEU A 273 -22.22 -28.09 22.41
C LEU A 273 -20.82 -28.10 21.78
N PHE A 274 -20.00 -29.07 22.17
CA PHE A 274 -18.76 -29.37 21.47
C PHE A 274 -19.01 -30.40 20.37
N LYS A 275 -18.64 -30.06 19.13
CA LYS A 275 -18.71 -30.98 17.98
C LYS A 275 -17.34 -31.58 17.68
N ARG A 276 -17.27 -32.90 17.47
CA ARG A 276 -16.08 -33.54 16.91
C ARG A 276 -15.98 -33.23 15.41
N ALA A 277 -14.83 -32.76 14.96
CA ALA A 277 -14.53 -32.60 13.54
C ALA A 277 -14.33 -33.96 12.88
N SER A 278 -14.71 -34.06 11.60
CA SER A 278 -14.58 -35.27 10.78
C SER A 278 -13.24 -35.33 10.02
N ASN A 279 -12.28 -34.46 10.37
CA ASN A 279 -10.93 -34.43 9.81
C ASN A 279 -9.99 -35.36 10.60
N ALA A 280 -8.79 -35.63 10.06
CA ALA A 280 -7.80 -36.51 10.67
C ALA A 280 -7.50 -36.15 12.14
N PHE A 281 -7.33 -34.86 12.42
CA PHE A 281 -7.10 -34.31 13.76
C PHE A 281 -8.26 -34.48 14.77
N LYS A 282 -9.46 -34.92 14.35
CA LYS A 282 -10.65 -35.17 15.20
C LYS A 282 -10.97 -34.04 16.20
N THR A 283 -10.68 -32.78 15.85
CA THR A 283 -10.69 -31.67 16.82
C THR A 283 -12.08 -31.33 17.36
N TRP A 284 -12.17 -31.07 18.66
CA TRP A 284 -13.41 -30.71 19.33
C TRP A 284 -13.64 -29.20 19.32
N ASN A 285 -14.82 -28.79 18.86
CA ASN A 285 -15.13 -27.41 18.54
C ASN A 285 -16.44 -26.99 19.20
N ARG A 286 -16.39 -26.07 20.18
CA ARG A 286 -17.60 -25.51 20.80
C ARG A 286 -18.34 -24.61 19.80
N ARG A 287 -19.64 -24.81 19.61
CA ARG A 287 -20.51 -24.04 18.71
C ARG A 287 -21.87 -23.82 19.36
N TRP A 288 -22.58 -22.78 18.95
CA TRP A 288 -23.99 -22.60 19.31
C TRP A 288 -24.81 -23.50 18.39
N PHE A 289 -25.54 -24.45 18.97
CA PHE A 289 -26.45 -25.34 18.28
C PHE A 289 -27.89 -24.88 18.50
N SER A 290 -28.73 -25.11 17.50
CA SER A 290 -30.17 -25.02 17.65
C SER A 290 -30.88 -26.12 16.86
N ILE A 291 -32.02 -26.56 17.38
CA ILE A 291 -32.96 -27.47 16.71
C ILE A 291 -34.12 -26.62 16.21
N GLN A 292 -34.25 -26.50 14.89
CA GLN A 292 -35.20 -25.60 14.22
C GLN A 292 -35.78 -26.31 13.01
N ASN A 293 -37.10 -26.28 12.81
CA ASN A 293 -37.78 -26.82 11.61
C ASN A 293 -37.33 -28.26 11.23
N ASN A 294 -37.25 -29.17 12.22
CA ASN A 294 -36.76 -30.54 12.05
C ASN A 294 -35.31 -30.69 11.53
N GLN A 295 -34.50 -29.63 11.64
CA GLN A 295 -33.07 -29.62 11.32
C GLN A 295 -32.21 -29.41 12.58
N LEU A 296 -31.00 -29.96 12.57
CA LEU A 296 -29.97 -29.64 13.56
C LEU A 296 -28.93 -28.72 12.90
N VAL A 297 -28.82 -27.50 13.38
CA VAL A 297 -27.95 -26.47 12.82
C VAL A 297 -26.96 -25.95 13.87
N TYR A 298 -25.83 -25.36 13.44
CA TYR A 298 -24.93 -24.63 14.32
C TYR A 298 -24.40 -23.34 13.72
N GLN A 299 -24.06 -22.39 14.58
CA GLN A 299 -23.38 -21.14 14.23
C GLN A 299 -22.00 -21.07 14.92
N LYS A 300 -21.03 -20.37 14.31
CA LYS A 300 -19.73 -20.08 14.94
C LYS A 300 -19.74 -18.72 15.63
N LYS A 301 -20.40 -17.73 15.02
CA LYS A 301 -20.73 -16.42 15.57
C LYS A 301 -22.21 -16.11 15.30
N PHE A 302 -22.81 -15.24 16.11
CA PHE A 302 -24.23 -14.87 16.03
C PHE A 302 -24.68 -14.32 14.65
N LYS A 303 -23.77 -13.69 13.89
CA LYS A 303 -24.04 -13.16 12.54
C LYS A 303 -23.75 -14.15 11.40
N ASP A 304 -23.32 -15.38 11.70
CA ASP A 304 -23.06 -16.38 10.66
C ASP A 304 -24.36 -17.08 10.26
N ASN A 305 -24.53 -17.38 8.97
CA ASN A 305 -25.63 -18.22 8.51
C ASN A 305 -25.57 -19.61 9.20
N PRO A 306 -26.67 -20.15 9.74
CA PRO A 306 -26.69 -21.46 10.36
C PRO A 306 -26.16 -22.55 9.41
N THR A 307 -25.15 -23.29 9.86
CA THR A 307 -24.61 -24.43 9.13
C THR A 307 -25.41 -25.67 9.50
N VAL A 308 -26.14 -26.22 8.54
CA VAL A 308 -26.92 -27.45 8.71
C VAL A 308 -25.98 -28.64 8.93
N VAL A 309 -26.13 -29.31 10.07
CA VAL A 309 -25.46 -30.58 10.40
C VAL A 309 -26.27 -31.75 9.87
N VAL A 310 -27.58 -31.66 10.10
CA VAL A 310 -28.58 -32.66 9.71
C VAL A 310 -29.72 -31.93 9.00
N GLU A 311 -29.92 -32.25 7.73
CA GLU A 311 -30.92 -31.63 6.85
C GLU A 311 -32.34 -32.13 7.12
N ASP A 312 -32.47 -33.35 7.65
CA ASP A 312 -33.74 -33.95 8.06
C ASP A 312 -33.52 -34.89 9.26
N LEU A 313 -34.04 -34.51 10.43
CA LEU A 313 -33.95 -35.33 11.64
C LEU A 313 -34.76 -36.63 11.54
N ARG A 314 -35.79 -36.74 10.69
CA ARG A 314 -36.64 -37.96 10.58
C ARG A 314 -35.84 -39.22 10.32
N LEU A 315 -34.77 -39.12 9.53
CA LEU A 315 -33.93 -40.26 9.15
C LEU A 315 -32.77 -40.51 10.13
N CYS A 316 -32.79 -39.85 11.29
CA CYS A 316 -31.68 -39.90 12.24
C CYS A 316 -31.96 -40.77 13.46
N THR A 317 -30.90 -41.34 14.02
CA THR A 317 -30.91 -42.03 15.32
C THR A 317 -29.91 -41.38 16.26
N VAL A 318 -30.24 -41.32 17.55
CA VAL A 318 -29.34 -40.81 18.59
C VAL A 318 -28.75 -41.99 19.35
N LYS A 319 -27.42 -42.10 19.37
CA LYS A 319 -26.67 -43.14 20.08
C LYS A 319 -25.93 -42.55 21.27
N HIS A 320 -25.84 -43.35 22.33
CA HIS A 320 -24.96 -43.07 23.47
C HIS A 320 -23.54 -43.48 23.08
N CYS A 321 -22.55 -42.60 23.31
CA CYS A 321 -21.15 -42.90 23.03
C CYS A 321 -20.42 -43.22 24.33
N GLU A 322 -20.29 -44.50 24.64
CA GLU A 322 -19.54 -44.97 25.81
C GLU A 322 -18.05 -45.21 25.45
N ASP A 323 -17.76 -45.61 24.21
CA ASP A 323 -16.40 -45.89 23.69
C ASP A 323 -15.57 -44.64 23.33
N THR A 324 -15.93 -43.45 23.81
CA THR A 324 -15.20 -42.20 23.54
C THR A 324 -14.56 -41.63 24.81
N GLU A 325 -13.27 -41.28 24.73
CA GLU A 325 -12.45 -40.75 25.85
C GLU A 325 -13.04 -39.54 26.60
N ARG A 326 -14.03 -38.84 26.04
CA ARG A 326 -14.64 -37.65 26.63
C ARG A 326 -15.99 -37.96 27.26
N ARG A 327 -16.18 -37.48 28.48
CA ARG A 327 -17.46 -37.53 29.20
C ARG A 327 -18.56 -36.74 28.47
N PHE A 328 -19.79 -37.18 28.68
CA PHE A 328 -21.03 -36.55 28.20
C PHE A 328 -21.21 -36.51 26.67
N CYS A 329 -20.63 -37.47 25.95
CA CYS A 329 -20.77 -37.58 24.49
C CYS A 329 -22.06 -38.32 24.06
N PHE A 330 -22.54 -37.96 22.87
CA PHE A 330 -23.60 -38.64 22.14
C PHE A 330 -23.40 -38.47 20.63
N GLU A 331 -23.91 -39.40 19.82
CA GLU A 331 -23.83 -39.34 18.36
C GLU A 331 -25.22 -39.19 17.75
N VAL A 332 -25.36 -38.26 16.82
CA VAL A 332 -26.50 -38.18 15.91
C VAL A 332 -26.07 -38.80 14.57
N VAL A 333 -26.67 -39.93 14.21
CA VAL A 333 -26.39 -40.68 12.99
C VAL A 333 -27.51 -40.45 11.98
N SER A 334 -27.18 -39.87 10.83
CA SER A 334 -28.04 -39.80 9.64
C SER A 334 -27.56 -40.79 8.56
N PRO A 335 -28.33 -41.03 7.48
CA PRO A 335 -27.94 -41.95 6.41
C PRO A 335 -26.67 -41.54 5.65
N THR A 336 -26.28 -40.26 5.70
CA THR A 336 -25.16 -39.71 4.94
C THR A 336 -24.01 -39.17 5.80
N LYS A 337 -24.26 -38.89 7.09
CA LYS A 337 -23.31 -38.26 8.02
C LYS A 337 -23.56 -38.78 9.44
N SER A 338 -22.50 -39.10 10.18
CA SER A 338 -22.57 -39.19 11.65
C SER A 338 -21.89 -37.98 12.30
N CYS A 339 -22.47 -37.50 13.39
CA CYS A 339 -21.97 -36.32 14.10
C CYS A 339 -21.94 -36.59 15.60
N ILE A 340 -20.73 -36.65 16.16
CA ILE A 340 -20.49 -36.80 17.59
C ILE A 340 -20.45 -35.42 18.24
N LEU A 341 -21.27 -35.27 19.27
CA LEU A 341 -21.49 -34.07 20.08
C LEU A 341 -21.19 -34.37 21.54
N GLN A 342 -20.83 -33.34 22.29
CA GLN A 342 -20.54 -33.40 23.72
C GLN A 342 -21.24 -32.22 24.41
N ALA A 343 -22.00 -32.53 25.46
CA ALA A 343 -22.62 -31.53 26.34
C ALA A 343 -21.71 -31.20 27.53
N ASP A 344 -21.98 -30.08 28.20
CA ASP A 344 -21.15 -29.62 29.33
C ASP A 344 -21.45 -30.39 30.64
N SER A 345 -22.63 -31.03 30.77
CA SER A 345 -23.02 -31.87 31.92
C SER A 345 -23.92 -33.04 31.52
N GLU A 346 -24.12 -34.00 32.43
CA GLU A 346 -25.01 -35.15 32.21
C GLU A 346 -26.49 -34.74 32.12
N LYS A 347 -26.93 -33.76 32.93
CA LYS A 347 -28.28 -33.18 32.84
C LYS A 347 -28.51 -32.59 31.44
N LEU A 348 -27.55 -31.79 30.96
CA LEU A 348 -27.60 -31.20 29.62
C LEU A 348 -27.55 -32.27 28.52
N ARG A 349 -26.72 -33.31 28.66
CA ARG A 349 -26.67 -34.42 27.70
C ARG A 349 -28.03 -35.09 27.55
N GLN A 350 -28.68 -35.42 28.67
CA GLN A 350 -30.00 -36.05 28.66
C GLN A 350 -31.04 -35.12 28.04
N ALA A 351 -31.04 -33.83 28.38
CA ALA A 351 -31.94 -32.84 27.79
C ALA A 351 -31.75 -32.72 26.26
N TRP A 352 -30.51 -32.67 25.77
CA TRP A 352 -30.21 -32.62 24.34
C TRP A 352 -30.60 -33.91 23.60
N ILE A 353 -30.33 -35.09 24.18
CA ILE A 353 -30.76 -36.38 23.61
C ILE A 353 -32.29 -36.43 23.53
N GLN A 354 -33.00 -36.07 24.60
CA GLN A 354 -34.46 -36.03 24.65
C GLN A 354 -35.05 -35.03 23.65
N ALA A 355 -34.48 -33.83 23.52
CA ALA A 355 -34.94 -32.84 22.54
C ALA A 355 -34.77 -33.33 21.10
N VAL A 356 -33.61 -33.91 20.76
CA VAL A 356 -33.39 -34.48 19.42
C VAL A 356 -34.35 -35.65 19.17
N GLN A 357 -34.54 -36.56 20.14
CA GLN A 357 -35.50 -37.68 20.03
C GLN A 357 -36.96 -37.19 19.89
N ALA A 358 -37.35 -36.14 20.63
CA ALA A 358 -38.67 -35.53 20.52
C ALA A 358 -38.89 -34.90 19.15
N SER A 359 -37.91 -34.18 18.59
CA SER A 359 -37.98 -33.64 17.23
C SER A 359 -38.03 -34.72 16.16
N ILE A 360 -37.27 -35.82 16.30
CA ILE A 360 -37.38 -36.99 15.42
C ILE A 360 -38.82 -37.53 15.46
N ALA A 361 -39.39 -37.72 16.65
CA ALA A 361 -40.74 -38.25 16.82
C ALA A 361 -41.84 -37.31 16.31
N THR A 362 -41.70 -35.98 16.47
CA THR A 362 -42.63 -35.00 15.89
C THR A 362 -42.60 -35.04 14.38
N ALA A 363 -41.41 -35.06 13.78
CA ALA A 363 -41.24 -35.08 12.33
C ALA A 363 -41.76 -36.40 11.69
N TYR A 364 -41.87 -37.49 12.44
CA TYR A 364 -42.60 -38.69 12.02
C TYR A 364 -44.14 -38.56 12.11
N ARG A 365 -44.67 -37.76 13.04
CA ARG A 365 -46.13 -37.54 13.23
C ARG A 365 -46.75 -36.60 12.21
N GLU A 366 -45.98 -35.71 11.59
CA GLU A 366 -46.43 -34.79 10.54
C GLU A 366 -46.86 -35.48 9.23
N LYS A 367 -46.79 -36.81 9.15
CA LYS A 367 -47.29 -37.60 8.02
C LYS A 367 -48.80 -37.86 8.17
N GLY A 368 -49.60 -36.81 8.03
CA GLY A 368 -51.04 -36.86 8.33
C GLY A 368 -51.92 -35.79 7.70
N ASP A 369 -51.50 -35.13 6.61
CA ASP A 369 -52.43 -34.47 5.70
C ASP A 369 -51.83 -34.37 4.29
N GLU A 370 -52.57 -34.86 3.29
CA GLU A 370 -52.29 -34.59 1.88
C GLU A 370 -53.01 -33.29 1.49
N CYS A 371 -52.25 -32.24 1.22
CA CYS A 371 -52.76 -31.08 0.48
C CYS A 371 -51.75 -30.73 -0.62
N GLU A 372 -52.22 -30.84 -1.87
CA GLU A 372 -51.48 -30.39 -3.04
C GLU A 372 -51.14 -28.90 -2.92
N VAL A 373 -49.87 -28.55 -3.15
CA VAL A 373 -49.50 -27.17 -3.47
C VAL A 373 -48.80 -27.17 -4.81
N GLU A 374 -49.53 -26.73 -5.84
CA GLU A 374 -49.04 -26.59 -7.20
C GLU A 374 -47.77 -25.72 -7.25
N TRP A 375 -46.71 -26.23 -7.87
CA TRP A 375 -45.63 -25.38 -8.37
C TRP A 375 -46.11 -24.65 -9.63
N LYS A 376 -46.66 -23.43 -9.48
CA LYS A 376 -46.91 -22.49 -10.58
C LYS A 376 -45.85 -21.38 -10.58
N PRO A 377 -45.05 -21.23 -11.66
CA PRO A 377 -44.11 -20.12 -11.81
C PRO A 377 -44.77 -18.92 -12.52
N ALA A 378 -44.51 -17.69 -12.03
CA ALA A 378 -44.81 -16.43 -12.72
C ALA A 378 -44.09 -15.25 -12.06
N PRO A 379 -43.85 -14.13 -12.76
CA PRO A 379 -43.43 -14.04 -14.17
C PRO A 379 -42.18 -13.13 -14.35
N SER A 380 -41.53 -13.25 -15.51
CA SER A 380 -40.36 -12.42 -15.87
C SER A 380 -40.77 -11.15 -16.62
N THR A 381 -40.38 -9.96 -16.14
CA THR A 381 -40.28 -8.76 -16.99
C THR A 381 -39.29 -7.73 -16.41
N GLY A 382 -38.19 -7.46 -17.14
CA GLY A 382 -37.21 -6.43 -16.78
C GLY A 382 -35.75 -6.77 -17.15
N SER A 383 -35.39 -6.60 -18.42
CA SER A 383 -34.00 -6.62 -18.93
C SER A 383 -33.47 -5.18 -19.11
N PRO A 384 -32.19 -4.92 -19.46
CA PRO A 384 -30.99 -5.79 -19.47
C PRO A 384 -29.77 -5.22 -18.69
N GLU A 385 -28.70 -5.99 -18.49
CA GLU A 385 -27.31 -5.71 -18.98
C GLU A 385 -26.27 -6.72 -18.42
N LEU A 386 -25.02 -6.63 -18.90
CA LEU A 386 -24.00 -7.69 -18.83
C LEU A 386 -23.21 -7.73 -17.51
N GLY A 387 -22.85 -8.94 -17.05
CA GLY A 387 -21.86 -9.14 -15.99
C GLY A 387 -21.72 -10.63 -15.60
N GLY A 388 -20.58 -11.25 -15.88
CA GLY A 388 -20.39 -12.69 -15.70
C GLY A 388 -19.87 -13.09 -14.31
N GLU A 389 -20.76 -13.42 -13.38
CA GLU A 389 -20.41 -13.97 -12.05
C GLU A 389 -21.26 -15.18 -11.65
N TYR A 390 -21.33 -16.22 -12.50
CA TYR A 390 -22.01 -17.47 -12.16
C TYR A 390 -21.21 -18.74 -12.55
N ARG A 391 -19.99 -18.87 -12.02
CA ARG A 391 -19.23 -20.14 -12.17
C ARG A 391 -18.31 -20.55 -11.01
N GLU A 392 -18.49 -20.01 -9.81
CA GLU A 392 -17.51 -20.21 -8.71
C GLU A 392 -18.03 -20.96 -7.47
N LYS A 393 -19.24 -21.56 -7.50
CA LYS A 393 -19.84 -22.25 -6.34
C LYS A 393 -20.13 -23.75 -6.50
N LEU A 394 -19.57 -24.42 -7.53
CA LEU A 394 -19.82 -25.85 -7.80
C LEU A 394 -18.55 -26.73 -7.95
N LEU A 395 -17.40 -26.32 -7.40
CA LEU A 395 -16.12 -27.03 -7.60
C LEU A 395 -15.45 -27.49 -6.30
N LYS A 396 -16.14 -28.33 -5.53
CA LYS A 396 -15.52 -29.15 -4.46
C LYS A 396 -15.83 -30.63 -4.70
N GLY A 397 -14.99 -31.27 -5.51
CA GLY A 397 -15.08 -32.71 -5.78
C GLY A 397 -14.36 -33.21 -7.04
N GLU A 398 -13.93 -32.33 -7.95
CA GLU A 398 -13.23 -32.76 -9.17
C GLU A 398 -11.85 -33.38 -8.88
N SER A 399 -11.60 -34.51 -9.52
CA SER A 399 -10.31 -35.21 -9.49
C SER A 399 -9.22 -34.42 -10.25
N SER A 400 -7.95 -34.63 -9.88
CA SER A 400 -6.79 -34.04 -10.58
C SER A 400 -6.82 -34.31 -12.09
N LEU A 401 -7.26 -35.52 -12.48
CA LEU A 401 -7.48 -35.91 -13.87
C LEU A 401 -8.45 -34.97 -14.59
N GLN A 402 -9.66 -34.78 -14.06
CA GLN A 402 -10.70 -33.94 -14.68
C GLN A 402 -10.21 -32.50 -14.85
N ARG A 403 -9.60 -31.95 -13.80
CA ARG A 403 -9.05 -30.58 -13.81
C ARG A 403 -7.98 -30.39 -14.89
N VAL A 404 -7.00 -31.28 -14.98
CA VAL A 404 -5.93 -31.18 -15.99
C VAL A 404 -6.42 -31.51 -17.40
N GLN A 405 -7.35 -32.45 -17.58
CA GLN A 405 -7.91 -32.82 -18.89
C GLN A 405 -8.83 -31.73 -19.47
N SER A 406 -9.44 -30.88 -18.64
CA SER A 406 -10.28 -29.76 -19.09
C SER A 406 -9.51 -28.67 -19.86
N ILE A 407 -8.18 -28.64 -19.74
CA ILE A 407 -7.32 -27.65 -20.41
C ILE A 407 -7.16 -27.97 -21.90
N ALA A 408 -7.09 -26.92 -22.72
CA ALA A 408 -7.02 -27.03 -24.17
C ALA A 408 -5.89 -27.96 -24.67
N GLY A 409 -6.28 -29.05 -25.33
CA GLY A 409 -5.40 -30.08 -25.89
C GLY A 409 -4.94 -31.17 -24.92
N ASN A 410 -5.28 -31.10 -23.63
CA ASN A 410 -4.89 -32.12 -22.66
C ASN A 410 -5.72 -33.42 -22.74
N ALA A 411 -6.81 -33.42 -23.52
CA ALA A 411 -7.65 -34.60 -23.81
C ALA A 411 -6.96 -35.69 -24.66
N VAL A 412 -5.82 -35.37 -25.28
CA VAL A 412 -4.97 -36.31 -26.05
C VAL A 412 -3.52 -36.21 -25.59
N CYS A 413 -2.75 -37.29 -25.73
CA CYS A 413 -1.33 -37.33 -25.43
C CYS A 413 -0.55 -36.29 -26.26
N CYS A 414 0.32 -35.52 -25.60
CA CYS A 414 1.07 -34.42 -26.18
C CYS A 414 1.85 -34.78 -27.45
N ASP A 415 2.40 -36.01 -27.51
CA ASP A 415 3.37 -36.42 -28.54
C ASP A 415 2.81 -37.35 -29.61
N CYS A 416 1.89 -38.27 -29.25
CA CYS A 416 1.34 -39.26 -30.18
C CYS A 416 -0.18 -39.14 -30.44
N GLY A 417 -0.86 -38.19 -29.78
CA GLY A 417 -2.29 -37.95 -29.99
C GLY A 417 -3.25 -39.01 -29.46
N LEU A 418 -2.79 -40.04 -28.73
CA LEU A 418 -3.70 -41.02 -28.11
C LEU A 418 -4.64 -40.33 -27.11
N ALA A 419 -5.95 -40.57 -27.23
CA ALA A 419 -6.97 -40.02 -26.34
C ALA A 419 -6.82 -40.48 -24.87
N ASP A 420 -7.39 -39.69 -23.96
CA ASP A 420 -7.46 -39.97 -22.52
C ASP A 420 -6.10 -40.27 -21.84
N PRO A 421 -5.14 -39.33 -21.90
CA PRO A 421 -3.86 -39.47 -21.21
C PRO A 421 -4.04 -39.47 -19.68
N ARG A 422 -3.46 -40.48 -19.01
CA ARG A 422 -3.51 -40.67 -17.54
C ARG A 422 -2.20 -40.32 -16.81
N TRP A 423 -1.21 -39.80 -17.53
CA TRP A 423 0.06 -39.32 -16.97
C TRP A 423 0.33 -37.87 -17.37
N ALA A 424 1.24 -37.21 -16.67
CA ALA A 424 1.68 -35.86 -16.97
C ALA A 424 3.18 -35.66 -16.67
N SER A 425 3.83 -34.75 -17.39
CA SER A 425 5.19 -34.30 -17.08
C SER A 425 5.13 -32.95 -16.36
N ILE A 426 5.38 -32.95 -15.06
CA ILE A 426 5.06 -31.85 -14.15
C ILE A 426 5.96 -30.61 -14.30
N ASN A 427 7.17 -30.79 -14.85
CA ASN A 427 8.07 -29.69 -15.21
C ASN A 427 7.78 -29.09 -16.59
N LEU A 428 7.10 -29.84 -17.47
CA LEU A 428 6.78 -29.40 -18.83
C LEU A 428 5.34 -28.88 -18.96
N GLY A 429 4.42 -29.28 -18.08
CA GLY A 429 3.01 -28.87 -18.18
C GLY A 429 2.21 -29.61 -19.25
N ILE A 430 2.53 -30.89 -19.51
CA ILE A 430 1.92 -31.71 -20.59
C ILE A 430 1.29 -33.00 -20.08
N THR A 431 0.30 -33.54 -20.80
CA THR A 431 -0.32 -34.85 -20.55
C THR A 431 0.16 -35.92 -21.54
N LEU A 432 0.35 -37.15 -21.03
CA LEU A 432 1.01 -38.27 -21.70
C LEU A 432 0.19 -39.56 -21.56
N CYS A 433 0.20 -40.39 -22.60
CA CYS A 433 -0.26 -41.78 -22.52
C CYS A 433 0.79 -42.68 -21.82
N ILE A 434 0.42 -43.93 -21.50
CA ILE A 434 1.30 -44.86 -20.79
C ILE A 434 2.67 -45.02 -21.46
N GLU A 435 2.68 -45.19 -22.78
CA GLU A 435 3.88 -45.46 -23.59
C GLU A 435 4.80 -44.22 -23.68
N CYS A 436 4.26 -43.06 -24.06
CA CYS A 436 5.02 -41.80 -24.08
C CYS A 436 5.51 -41.43 -22.67
N SER A 437 4.73 -41.70 -21.63
CA SER A 437 5.18 -41.50 -20.24
C SER A 437 6.38 -42.39 -19.87
N GLY A 438 6.43 -43.62 -20.39
CA GLY A 438 7.58 -44.52 -20.25
C GLY A 438 8.82 -44.02 -20.98
N ILE A 439 8.65 -43.47 -22.19
CA ILE A 439 9.74 -42.81 -22.94
C ILE A 439 10.25 -41.59 -22.18
N HIS A 440 9.36 -40.71 -21.71
CA HIS A 440 9.71 -39.53 -20.92
C HIS A 440 10.51 -39.87 -19.66
N ARG A 441 10.16 -40.97 -18.95
CA ARG A 441 10.96 -41.48 -17.82
C ARG A 441 12.38 -41.89 -18.24
N SER A 442 12.57 -42.46 -19.43
CA SER A 442 13.88 -42.87 -19.96
C SER A 442 14.79 -41.71 -20.39
N LEU A 443 14.26 -40.48 -20.52
CA LEU A 443 15.08 -39.29 -20.78
C LEU A 443 15.85 -38.83 -19.54
N GLY A 444 15.35 -39.17 -18.34
CA GLY A 444 15.89 -38.70 -17.06
C GLY A 444 15.22 -37.44 -16.52
N VAL A 445 15.33 -37.25 -15.21
CA VAL A 445 14.60 -36.23 -14.42
C VAL A 445 14.94 -34.78 -14.76
N HIS A 446 16.06 -34.54 -15.44
CA HIS A 446 16.48 -33.22 -15.93
C HIS A 446 15.72 -32.78 -17.19
N PHE A 447 15.11 -33.72 -17.93
CA PHE A 447 14.28 -33.41 -19.09
C PHE A 447 12.78 -33.53 -18.77
N SER A 448 12.38 -34.59 -18.07
CA SER A 448 10.96 -34.85 -17.78
C SER A 448 10.74 -35.52 -16.42
N LYS A 449 9.80 -34.96 -15.64
CA LYS A 449 9.38 -35.46 -14.34
C LYS A 449 7.94 -35.99 -14.44
N VAL A 450 7.80 -37.31 -14.59
CA VAL A 450 6.50 -37.94 -14.86
C VAL A 450 5.75 -38.30 -13.56
N ARG A 451 4.44 -37.97 -13.53
CA ARG A 451 3.45 -38.37 -12.51
C ARG A 451 2.19 -38.94 -13.15
N SER A 452 1.45 -39.78 -12.41
CA SER A 452 0.12 -40.26 -12.77
C SER A 452 -0.96 -39.28 -12.33
N LEU A 453 -1.94 -39.01 -13.19
CA LEU A 453 -3.10 -38.19 -12.89
C LEU A 453 -4.16 -38.92 -12.04
N THR A 454 -4.01 -40.24 -11.85
CA THR A 454 -4.97 -41.10 -11.13
C THR A 454 -4.38 -41.87 -9.94
N LEU A 455 -3.05 -42.09 -9.91
CA LEU A 455 -2.39 -42.92 -8.88
C LEU A 455 -1.51 -42.11 -7.90
N ASP A 456 -0.96 -40.97 -8.32
CA ASP A 456 -0.10 -40.15 -7.48
C ASP A 456 -0.92 -39.08 -6.73
N SER A 457 -0.46 -38.69 -5.54
CA SER A 457 -0.97 -37.50 -4.84
C SER A 457 -0.46 -36.22 -5.51
N TRP A 458 -1.33 -35.21 -5.61
CA TRP A 458 -1.02 -33.93 -6.26
C TRP A 458 -1.00 -32.79 -5.25
N GLU A 459 0.12 -32.06 -5.17
CA GLU A 459 0.17 -30.80 -4.42
C GLU A 459 -0.72 -29.74 -5.08
N PRO A 460 -1.43 -28.89 -4.32
CA PRO A 460 -2.29 -27.83 -4.87
C PRO A 460 -1.59 -26.90 -5.86
N GLU A 461 -0.33 -26.52 -5.57
CA GLU A 461 0.52 -25.65 -6.39
C GLU A 461 0.85 -26.29 -7.73
N LEU A 462 1.18 -27.58 -7.70
CA LEU A 462 1.54 -28.38 -8.86
C LEU A 462 0.34 -28.66 -9.76
N LEU A 463 -0.82 -28.91 -9.16
CA LEU A 463 -2.08 -29.03 -9.91
C LEU A 463 -2.48 -27.70 -10.57
N LYS A 464 -2.22 -26.57 -9.89
CA LYS A 464 -2.44 -25.23 -10.45
C LYS A 464 -1.50 -24.95 -11.64
N LEU A 465 -0.22 -25.31 -11.53
CA LEU A 465 0.74 -25.27 -12.64
C LEU A 465 0.25 -26.07 -13.87
N MET A 466 -0.25 -27.29 -13.65
CA MET A 466 -0.83 -28.13 -14.72
C MET A 466 -2.15 -27.60 -15.30
N CYS A 467 -2.80 -26.63 -14.64
CA CYS A 467 -3.99 -25.95 -15.15
C CYS A 467 -3.65 -24.63 -15.89
N GLU A 468 -2.49 -24.03 -15.64
CA GLU A 468 -2.04 -22.80 -16.32
C GLU A 468 -1.20 -23.09 -17.58
N LEU A 469 -0.57 -24.28 -17.66
CA LEU A 469 0.07 -24.83 -18.87
C LEU A 469 -0.78 -25.93 -19.52
N GLY A 470 -0.45 -26.30 -20.75
CA GLY A 470 -1.10 -27.42 -21.45
C GLY A 470 -0.48 -27.75 -22.80
N ASN A 471 -0.91 -28.88 -23.38
CA ASN A 471 -0.35 -29.45 -24.61
C ASN A 471 -0.35 -28.47 -25.79
N VAL A 472 -1.39 -27.63 -25.94
CA VAL A 472 -1.42 -26.61 -27.01
C VAL A 472 -0.31 -25.58 -26.84
N VAL A 473 -0.07 -25.10 -25.61
CA VAL A 473 0.97 -24.11 -25.33
C VAL A 473 2.35 -24.71 -25.58
N ILE A 474 2.61 -25.91 -25.06
CA ILE A 474 3.91 -26.54 -25.17
C ILE A 474 4.21 -27.01 -26.60
N ASN A 475 3.22 -27.47 -27.36
CA ASN A 475 3.41 -27.79 -28.78
C ASN A 475 3.63 -26.53 -29.63
N LYS A 476 3.02 -25.38 -29.32
CA LYS A 476 3.35 -24.11 -29.99
C LYS A 476 4.83 -23.71 -29.84
N VAL A 477 5.47 -24.07 -28.71
CA VAL A 477 6.90 -23.83 -28.47
C VAL A 477 7.77 -24.93 -29.07
N TYR A 478 7.53 -26.19 -28.68
CA TYR A 478 8.39 -27.33 -28.99
C TYR A 478 8.11 -28.01 -30.34
N GLU A 479 7.05 -27.62 -31.06
CA GLU A 479 6.70 -28.08 -32.41
C GLU A 479 6.60 -26.91 -33.41
N ALA A 480 7.06 -25.69 -33.06
CA ALA A 480 6.93 -24.45 -33.83
C ALA A 480 7.39 -24.53 -35.30
N ARG A 481 8.39 -25.38 -35.59
CA ARG A 481 8.93 -25.65 -36.93
C ARG A 481 8.56 -27.02 -37.48
N ASN A 482 7.77 -27.83 -36.78
CA ASN A 482 7.51 -29.22 -37.15
C ASN A 482 6.90 -29.35 -38.55
N GLU A 483 5.89 -28.51 -38.86
CA GLU A 483 5.27 -28.43 -40.19
C GLU A 483 6.24 -27.89 -41.25
N LYS A 484 6.98 -26.82 -40.95
CA LYS A 484 8.00 -26.21 -41.84
C LYS A 484 9.12 -27.19 -42.21
N MET A 485 9.41 -28.16 -41.33
CA MET A 485 10.42 -29.20 -41.51
C MET A 485 9.85 -30.48 -42.16
N GLY A 486 8.55 -30.54 -42.45
CA GLY A 486 7.88 -31.71 -43.05
C GLY A 486 7.83 -32.95 -42.15
N VAL A 487 8.09 -32.82 -40.85
CA VAL A 487 8.19 -33.95 -39.92
C VAL A 487 6.80 -34.39 -39.47
N LYS A 488 6.39 -35.60 -39.83
CA LYS A 488 5.12 -36.18 -39.38
C LYS A 488 5.20 -36.60 -37.92
N LYS A 489 4.26 -36.12 -37.12
CA LYS A 489 4.08 -36.50 -35.72
C LYS A 489 3.65 -37.98 -35.64
N PRO A 490 4.23 -38.79 -34.73
CA PRO A 490 3.87 -40.21 -34.59
C PRO A 490 2.40 -40.35 -34.22
N GLN A 491 1.78 -41.45 -34.68
CA GLN A 491 0.38 -41.74 -34.42
C GLN A 491 0.23 -42.67 -33.20
N PRO A 492 -0.98 -42.86 -32.65
CA PRO A 492 -1.19 -43.77 -31.53
C PRO A 492 -0.68 -45.20 -31.81
N GLY A 493 -0.82 -45.67 -33.06
CA GLY A 493 -0.33 -46.97 -33.54
C GLY A 493 1.12 -47.01 -34.04
N SER A 494 1.88 -45.90 -34.03
CA SER A 494 3.31 -45.90 -34.40
C SER A 494 4.13 -46.80 -33.49
N GLN A 495 5.25 -47.35 -34.00
CA GLN A 495 6.15 -48.15 -33.18
C GLN A 495 6.79 -47.31 -32.05
N ARG A 496 7.13 -47.96 -30.94
CA ARG A 496 7.73 -47.30 -29.77
C ARG A 496 9.02 -46.55 -30.11
N GLN A 497 9.83 -47.11 -31.00
CA GLN A 497 11.09 -46.53 -31.48
C GLN A 497 10.85 -45.21 -32.25
N GLU A 498 9.79 -45.12 -33.06
CA GLU A 498 9.41 -43.88 -33.76
C GLU A 498 8.98 -42.79 -32.76
N LYS A 499 8.14 -43.16 -31.78
CA LYS A 499 7.71 -42.28 -30.69
C LYS A 499 8.91 -41.78 -29.88
N GLU A 500 9.86 -42.66 -29.57
CA GLU A 500 11.07 -42.30 -28.82
C GLU A 500 11.98 -41.35 -29.59
N ALA A 501 12.23 -41.63 -30.88
CA ALA A 501 13.02 -40.74 -31.73
C ALA A 501 12.38 -39.33 -31.83
N TYR A 502 11.05 -39.26 -31.99
CA TYR A 502 10.32 -37.98 -32.03
C TYR A 502 10.42 -37.22 -30.70
N ILE A 503 10.19 -37.90 -29.57
CA ILE A 503 10.23 -37.30 -28.22
C ILE A 503 11.65 -36.79 -27.88
N ARG A 504 12.70 -37.54 -28.23
CA ARG A 504 14.10 -37.10 -28.09
C ARG A 504 14.38 -35.88 -28.98
N ALA A 505 13.99 -35.91 -30.25
CA ALA A 505 14.14 -34.77 -31.16
C ALA A 505 13.40 -33.51 -30.66
N LYS A 506 12.21 -33.69 -30.07
CA LYS A 506 11.37 -32.62 -29.54
C LYS A 506 11.97 -31.98 -28.29
N TYR A 507 12.27 -32.75 -27.23
CA TYR A 507 12.61 -32.18 -25.91
C TYR A 507 14.12 -32.18 -25.60
N VAL A 508 14.89 -33.15 -26.09
CA VAL A 508 16.34 -33.26 -25.83
C VAL A 508 17.12 -32.45 -26.87
N GLU A 509 16.89 -32.71 -28.16
CA GLU A 509 17.56 -31.98 -29.25
C GLU A 509 16.94 -30.60 -29.53
N ARG A 510 15.69 -30.39 -29.07
CA ARG A 510 14.90 -29.15 -29.27
C ARG A 510 14.78 -28.76 -30.75
N ARG A 511 14.73 -29.77 -31.61
CA ARG A 511 14.94 -29.69 -33.05
C ARG A 511 13.89 -28.86 -33.78
N PHE A 512 12.67 -28.79 -33.25
CA PHE A 512 11.55 -28.09 -33.87
C PHE A 512 11.25 -26.72 -33.23
N VAL A 513 12.04 -26.27 -32.25
CA VAL A 513 11.90 -24.94 -31.64
C VAL A 513 12.32 -23.85 -32.64
N GLU A 514 11.63 -22.71 -32.63
CA GLU A 514 11.98 -21.56 -33.47
C GLU A 514 13.39 -21.03 -33.10
N ARG A 515 14.23 -20.71 -34.08
CA ARG A 515 15.52 -20.03 -33.84
C ARG A 515 15.31 -18.55 -34.10
N GLY A 516 15.48 -17.72 -33.07
CA GLY A 516 15.31 -16.27 -33.13
C GLY A 516 16.08 -15.63 -34.28
N ARG A 517 15.42 -14.69 -34.96
CA ARG A 517 15.98 -13.92 -36.09
C ARG A 517 16.89 -12.81 -35.57
N SER A 518 18.13 -12.78 -36.04
CA SER A 518 18.91 -11.54 -36.12
C SER A 518 18.23 -10.57 -37.09
N THR A 519 18.25 -9.28 -36.77
CA THR A 519 17.56 -8.22 -37.51
C THR A 519 18.27 -7.80 -38.80
N SER A 520 17.56 -7.86 -39.93
CA SER A 520 17.92 -7.12 -41.16
C SER A 520 16.73 -7.02 -42.12
N GLY A 521 16.34 -5.81 -42.53
CA GLY A 521 15.47 -5.57 -43.70
C GLY A 521 14.02 -5.16 -43.44
N SER A 522 13.78 -3.85 -43.42
CA SER A 522 12.49 -3.15 -43.63
C SER A 522 12.04 -3.23 -45.12
N PRO A 523 10.90 -2.64 -45.60
CA PRO A 523 10.03 -1.61 -44.99
C PRO A 523 8.50 -1.85 -45.07
N GLY A 524 7.69 -1.09 -44.32
CA GLY A 524 6.25 -1.03 -44.61
C GLY A 524 5.27 -0.55 -43.53
N ALA A 525 5.51 0.58 -42.84
CA ALA A 525 4.46 1.21 -42.02
C ALA A 525 4.49 2.75 -42.17
N LYS A 526 3.44 3.33 -42.78
CA LYS A 526 3.25 4.79 -42.90
C LYS A 526 2.26 5.28 -41.84
N ARG A 527 2.72 6.21 -40.98
CA ARG A 527 2.02 7.29 -40.21
C ARG A 527 0.68 6.97 -39.51
N LEU A 528 0.53 7.12 -38.17
CA LEU A 528 0.53 8.38 -37.35
C LEU A 528 -0.55 9.41 -37.79
N PRO A 529 -1.31 10.02 -36.85
CA PRO A 529 -0.82 11.01 -35.84
C PRO A 529 -1.24 10.69 -34.37
N ALA A 530 -0.46 11.01 -33.32
CA ALA A 530 -0.15 12.32 -32.68
C ALA A 530 -1.31 12.86 -31.80
N SER A 531 -1.09 13.49 -30.63
CA SER A 531 0.02 14.35 -30.16
C SER A 531 0.10 14.41 -28.60
N GLN A 532 1.29 14.36 -27.97
CA GLN A 532 2.05 15.47 -27.31
C GLN A 532 1.51 15.90 -25.91
N GLU A 533 2.28 16.33 -24.89
CA GLU A 533 3.73 16.53 -24.61
C GLU A 533 3.89 16.56 -23.04
N ALA A 534 5.03 16.58 -22.33
CA ALA A 534 6.44 17.00 -22.52
C ALA A 534 7.39 16.19 -21.58
N LYS A 535 8.61 15.75 -21.95
CA LYS A 535 9.95 16.43 -21.85
C LYS A 535 10.30 16.95 -20.43
N ARG A 536 11.50 16.77 -19.84
CA ARG A 536 12.91 16.88 -20.33
C ARG A 536 13.88 15.99 -19.49
N HIS A 537 14.76 15.17 -20.07
CA HIS A 537 16.21 15.39 -20.36
C HIS A 537 17.18 15.71 -19.19
N TYR A 538 18.20 14.86 -18.98
CA TYR A 538 19.62 15.28 -18.85
C TYR A 538 20.65 14.17 -19.15
N SER A 539 21.86 14.56 -19.61
CA SER A 539 23.13 13.81 -19.82
C SER A 539 24.16 14.78 -20.43
N PRO A 540 25.52 14.57 -20.40
CA PRO A 540 26.35 13.61 -19.65
C PRO A 540 27.68 14.19 -19.03
N GLU A 541 28.48 13.31 -18.41
CA GLU A 541 29.98 13.24 -18.31
C GLU A 541 30.91 14.18 -17.45
N GLN A 542 31.51 13.57 -16.41
CA GLN A 542 32.93 13.46 -15.96
C GLN A 542 33.95 14.65 -15.83
N SER A 543 34.30 14.98 -14.56
CA SER A 543 35.66 15.13 -13.93
C SER A 543 36.73 16.14 -14.45
N PRO A 544 37.88 16.45 -13.75
CA PRO A 544 38.30 16.22 -12.34
C PRO A 544 38.90 17.45 -11.57
N GLY A 545 38.93 17.36 -10.22
CA GLY A 545 39.97 17.83 -9.25
C GLY A 545 40.63 19.24 -9.23
N ALA A 546 40.69 19.89 -8.04
CA ALA A 546 41.93 20.41 -7.38
C ALA A 546 41.69 21.25 -6.08
N THR A 547 42.47 20.94 -5.03
CA THR A 547 43.03 21.78 -3.94
C THR A 547 42.21 22.77 -3.06
N GLU A 548 42.36 22.54 -1.74
CA GLU A 548 42.36 23.40 -0.52
C GLU A 548 42.79 24.90 -0.64
N PRO A 549 42.65 25.79 0.41
CA PRO A 549 42.69 25.50 1.86
C PRO A 549 41.87 26.38 2.87
N LEU A 550 42.09 26.08 4.17
CA LEU A 550 42.01 26.92 5.40
C LEU A 550 40.74 26.94 6.29
N ALA A 551 40.81 26.11 7.33
CA ALA A 551 40.81 26.47 8.78
C ALA A 551 39.62 27.22 9.43
N ALA A 552 38.94 26.55 10.38
CA ALA A 552 39.00 26.89 11.83
C ALA A 552 38.30 25.82 12.71
N SER A 553 38.92 25.46 13.83
CA SER A 553 38.36 24.72 14.98
C SER A 553 38.02 25.74 16.12
N PRO A 554 37.61 25.39 17.38
CA PRO A 554 37.57 24.06 18.02
C PRO A 554 36.45 23.79 19.09
N GLN A 555 36.58 22.64 19.78
CA GLN A 555 36.20 22.36 21.20
C GLN A 555 34.68 22.13 21.52
N VAL A 556 34.25 21.28 22.49
CA VAL A 556 34.87 20.68 23.71
C VAL A 556 34.44 19.21 23.98
N ARG A 557 35.41 18.36 24.36
CA ARG A 557 35.44 17.16 25.25
C ARG A 557 34.18 16.31 25.58
N SER A 558 34.37 14.98 25.57
CA SER A 558 34.41 14.16 26.80
C SER A 558 35.33 12.94 26.61
N ASN A 559 36.15 12.60 27.61
CA ASN A 559 37.00 11.40 27.63
C ASN A 559 36.30 10.29 28.42
N ASP A 560 36.61 9.02 28.13
CA ASP A 560 37.31 8.20 29.13
C ASP A 560 38.23 7.16 28.47
N SER A 561 39.33 6.88 29.15
CA SER A 561 40.32 5.80 28.93
C SER A 561 39.78 4.44 29.43
N GLY A 562 40.26 3.27 29.00
CA GLY A 562 41.43 2.92 28.22
C GLY A 562 42.41 2.04 29.02
N PHE A 563 42.61 0.77 28.60
CA PHE A 563 43.71 -0.09 29.06
C PHE A 563 44.08 -1.14 27.98
N GLN A 564 45.38 -1.44 27.89
CA GLN A 564 45.99 -2.41 26.97
C GLN A 564 46.62 -3.57 27.75
N HIS A 565 46.69 -4.75 27.11
CA HIS A 565 47.71 -5.82 27.16
C HIS A 565 46.98 -7.15 26.83
N SER A 566 47.55 -8.22 26.28
CA SER A 566 48.70 -8.51 25.41
C SER A 566 48.77 -10.03 25.34
N THR A 567 48.96 -10.56 24.13
CA THR A 567 49.73 -11.77 23.78
C THR A 567 50.38 -12.60 24.90
N GLU A 568 50.10 -13.91 24.92
CA GLU A 568 51.01 -15.05 24.57
C GLU A 568 50.16 -16.35 24.60
N ASP A 569 50.21 -17.25 23.61
CA ASP A 569 51.24 -18.28 23.33
C ASP A 569 51.27 -19.36 24.46
N SER A 570 51.28 -20.68 24.24
CA SER A 570 51.44 -21.51 23.03
C SER A 570 51.14 -23.01 23.34
N ARG A 571 51.24 -23.90 22.33
CA ARG A 571 51.56 -25.37 22.45
C ARG A 571 50.54 -26.30 23.16
N GLU A 572 50.45 -27.61 22.91
CA GLU A 572 51.05 -28.58 21.95
C GLU A 572 50.02 -29.75 21.79
N HIS A 573 49.60 -30.19 20.59
CA HIS A 573 50.21 -31.13 19.62
C HIS A 573 49.93 -32.64 19.84
N LEU A 574 49.92 -33.38 18.70
CA LEU A 574 49.79 -34.85 18.52
C LEU A 574 48.35 -35.41 18.69
N ALA A 575 47.57 -35.79 17.66
CA ALA A 575 47.80 -36.27 16.28
C ALA A 575 48.21 -37.76 16.13
N SER A 576 47.36 -38.54 15.44
CA SER A 576 47.62 -39.77 14.66
C SER A 576 46.27 -40.27 14.06
N THR A 577 45.91 -39.96 12.81
CA THR A 577 46.10 -40.76 11.57
C THR A 577 45.33 -42.11 11.57
N VAL A 578 44.60 -42.53 10.53
CA VAL A 578 44.95 -42.70 9.10
C VAL A 578 43.67 -42.47 8.24
N SER A 579 43.63 -41.54 7.26
CA SER A 579 43.88 -41.68 5.79
C SER A 579 43.00 -42.70 5.04
N ALA A 580 42.61 -42.56 3.76
CA ALA A 580 42.81 -41.53 2.70
C ALA A 580 41.59 -41.62 1.73
N ASN A 581 41.36 -40.85 0.64
CA ASN A 581 42.01 -39.76 -0.12
C ASN A 581 40.85 -38.91 -0.76
N THR A 582 40.96 -37.85 -1.57
CA THR A 582 41.90 -37.45 -2.66
C THR A 582 41.87 -35.91 -2.82
N LEU A 583 42.98 -35.31 -3.29
CA LEU A 583 43.15 -33.85 -3.45
C LEU A 583 42.55 -33.26 -4.74
N TYR A 584 42.24 -31.95 -4.72
CA TYR A 584 42.72 -31.01 -5.76
C TYR A 584 42.87 -29.58 -5.20
N GLU A 585 43.91 -28.87 -5.65
CA GLU A 585 44.34 -27.51 -5.22
C GLU A 585 43.90 -26.43 -6.25
N PRO A 586 44.05 -25.12 -5.98
CA PRO A 586 43.39 -24.06 -6.73
C PRO A 586 44.22 -23.46 -7.89
N GLU A 587 43.51 -23.01 -8.93
CA GLU A 587 43.97 -22.04 -9.94
C GLU A 587 42.85 -21.00 -10.10
N GLY A 588 43.07 -19.71 -10.36
CA GLY A 588 44.20 -19.07 -11.03
C GLY A 588 43.67 -18.42 -12.31
N GLU A 589 43.61 -17.09 -12.36
CA GLU A 589 42.93 -16.36 -13.45
C GLU A 589 43.48 -16.71 -14.84
N ARG A 590 42.59 -17.06 -15.79
CA ARG A 590 42.88 -17.00 -17.22
C ARG A 590 41.69 -16.43 -18.00
N GLN A 591 41.97 -15.40 -18.79
CA GLN A 591 41.06 -14.88 -19.79
C GLN A 591 41.01 -15.86 -20.98
N GLU A 592 39.81 -16.30 -21.36
CA GLU A 592 39.58 -17.00 -22.63
C GLU A 592 38.63 -16.22 -23.54
N ALA A 593 38.93 -16.27 -24.84
CA ALA A 593 38.31 -15.44 -25.86
C ALA A 593 36.81 -15.74 -26.09
N VAL A 594 36.06 -14.71 -26.47
CA VAL A 594 34.60 -14.78 -26.62
C VAL A 594 34.20 -15.52 -27.90
N ALA A 595 33.66 -16.74 -27.73
CA ALA A 595 32.98 -17.46 -28.80
C ALA A 595 31.54 -16.93 -29.03
N PRO A 596 30.96 -17.03 -30.26
CA PRO A 596 29.65 -16.43 -30.58
C PRO A 596 28.43 -17.01 -29.84
N GLY A 597 28.58 -18.08 -29.06
CA GLY A 597 27.47 -18.75 -28.36
C GLY A 597 26.90 -18.01 -27.16
N ARG A 598 27.77 -17.36 -26.34
CA ARG A 598 27.37 -16.77 -25.04
C ARG A 598 26.28 -15.70 -25.14
N SER A 599 26.22 -14.96 -26.24
CA SER A 599 25.23 -13.89 -26.45
C SER A 599 23.79 -14.43 -26.49
N ARG A 600 23.57 -15.65 -27.00
CA ARG A 600 22.21 -16.22 -27.14
C ARG A 600 21.68 -16.80 -25.84
N GLU A 601 22.55 -17.43 -25.03
CA GLU A 601 22.21 -17.94 -23.71
C GLU A 601 21.90 -16.79 -22.74
N ALA A 602 22.66 -15.69 -22.80
CA ALA A 602 22.38 -14.48 -22.04
C ALA A 602 21.02 -13.87 -22.40
N ALA A 603 20.68 -13.77 -23.69
CA ALA A 603 19.38 -13.26 -24.15
C ALA A 603 18.20 -14.15 -23.69
N ALA A 604 18.34 -15.47 -23.76
CA ALA A 604 17.32 -16.41 -23.27
C ALA A 604 17.21 -16.37 -21.73
N GLY A 605 18.34 -16.24 -21.02
CA GLY A 605 18.37 -16.06 -19.56
C GLY A 605 17.62 -14.80 -19.12
N LEU A 606 17.85 -13.67 -19.79
CA LEU A 606 17.13 -12.42 -19.54
C LEU A 606 15.63 -12.54 -19.85
N GLN A 607 15.25 -13.23 -20.94
CA GLN A 607 13.84 -13.51 -21.26
C GLN A 607 13.17 -14.32 -20.14
N LEU A 608 13.84 -15.37 -19.62
CA LEU A 608 13.32 -16.16 -18.50
C LEU A 608 13.19 -15.31 -17.22
N TYR A 609 14.17 -14.46 -16.95
CA TYR A 609 14.19 -13.55 -15.80
C TYR A 609 13.02 -12.57 -15.81
N GLN A 610 12.78 -11.89 -16.94
CA GLN A 610 11.65 -10.96 -17.13
C GLN A 610 10.29 -11.68 -17.05
N ALA A 611 10.13 -12.78 -17.79
CA ALA A 611 8.88 -13.57 -17.79
C ALA A 611 8.53 -14.15 -16.40
N SER A 612 9.54 -14.36 -15.54
CA SER A 612 9.34 -14.81 -14.16
C SER A 612 8.70 -13.73 -13.28
N TYR A 613 9.13 -12.47 -13.42
CA TYR A 613 8.50 -11.33 -12.73
C TYR A 613 7.09 -11.05 -13.26
N GLU A 614 6.92 -11.10 -14.59
CA GLU A 614 5.63 -10.93 -15.28
C GLU A 614 4.64 -12.09 -15.08
N LYS A 615 5.06 -13.17 -14.42
CA LYS A 615 4.25 -14.38 -14.11
C LYS A 615 3.82 -15.16 -15.37
N ASN A 616 4.55 -15.02 -16.48
CA ASN A 616 4.16 -15.51 -17.80
C ASN A 616 4.72 -16.92 -18.08
N LEU A 617 4.06 -17.96 -17.56
CA LEU A 617 4.47 -19.36 -17.71
C LEU A 617 4.73 -19.79 -19.17
N PRO A 618 3.90 -19.44 -20.19
CA PRO A 618 4.21 -19.72 -21.59
C PRO A 618 5.56 -19.16 -22.05
N GLN A 619 5.88 -17.91 -21.74
CA GLN A 619 7.17 -17.30 -22.10
C GLN A 619 8.34 -17.88 -21.29
N MET A 620 8.13 -18.26 -20.02
CA MET A 620 9.13 -18.98 -19.24
C MET A 620 9.46 -20.34 -19.89
N ALA A 621 8.45 -21.07 -20.36
CA ALA A 621 8.63 -22.33 -21.07
C ALA A 621 9.32 -22.15 -22.44
N GLU A 622 9.03 -21.07 -23.16
CA GLU A 622 9.70 -20.69 -24.41
C GLU A 622 11.19 -20.35 -24.17
N ALA A 623 11.50 -19.54 -23.17
CA ALA A 623 12.88 -19.19 -22.81
C ALA A 623 13.69 -20.43 -22.43
N LEU A 624 13.12 -21.33 -21.61
CA LEU A 624 13.74 -22.62 -21.31
C LEU A 624 13.97 -23.46 -22.58
N ALA A 625 13.02 -23.51 -23.52
CA ALA A 625 13.19 -24.19 -24.80
C ALA A 625 14.33 -23.58 -25.65
N HIS A 626 14.47 -22.24 -25.65
CA HIS A 626 15.55 -21.53 -26.33
C HIS A 626 16.94 -21.71 -25.72
N GLY A 627 17.05 -22.30 -24.52
CA GLY A 627 18.33 -22.59 -23.87
C GLY A 627 18.61 -21.74 -22.62
N ALA A 628 17.62 -21.02 -22.09
CA ALA A 628 17.79 -20.29 -20.84
C ALA A 628 18.23 -21.22 -19.71
N GLY A 629 19.28 -20.86 -18.99
CA GLY A 629 19.64 -21.52 -17.74
C GLY A 629 18.59 -21.21 -16.67
N VAL A 630 17.98 -22.24 -16.08
CA VAL A 630 16.99 -22.06 -15.00
C VAL A 630 17.57 -21.32 -13.77
N ASN A 631 18.88 -21.45 -13.57
CA ASN A 631 19.69 -20.78 -12.55
C ASN A 631 20.53 -19.63 -13.13
N TRP A 632 20.11 -19.02 -14.23
CA TRP A 632 20.79 -17.85 -14.78
C TRP A 632 20.78 -16.69 -13.77
N VAL A 633 21.81 -15.85 -13.82
CA VAL A 633 22.09 -14.79 -12.85
C VAL A 633 22.17 -13.48 -13.60
N ASN A 634 21.33 -12.50 -13.26
CA ASN A 634 21.40 -11.18 -13.84
C ASN A 634 22.49 -10.36 -13.15
N VAL A 635 23.65 -10.21 -13.79
CA VAL A 635 24.80 -9.46 -13.21
C VAL A 635 24.48 -7.97 -13.07
N GLU A 636 23.60 -7.43 -13.90
CA GLU A 636 23.19 -6.01 -13.89
C GLU A 636 22.15 -5.68 -12.80
N GLU A 637 21.45 -6.69 -12.26
CA GLU A 637 20.44 -6.53 -11.21
C GLU A 637 20.75 -7.44 -10.02
N ASP A 638 21.65 -6.99 -9.14
CA ASP A 638 21.96 -7.62 -7.85
C ASP A 638 22.32 -9.12 -7.92
N ARG A 639 22.78 -9.66 -9.07
CA ARG A 639 22.95 -11.12 -9.24
C ARG A 639 21.67 -11.93 -8.94
N ALA A 640 20.49 -11.33 -9.10
CA ALA A 640 19.23 -12.02 -8.87
C ALA A 640 18.99 -13.13 -9.90
N THR A 641 18.26 -14.17 -9.49
CA THR A 641 17.87 -15.30 -10.35
C THR A 641 16.40 -15.18 -10.82
N PRO A 642 15.99 -15.87 -11.89
CA PRO A 642 14.58 -15.99 -12.26
C PRO A 642 13.66 -16.44 -11.10
N LEU A 643 14.17 -17.28 -10.18
CA LEU A 643 13.39 -17.70 -9.00
C LEU A 643 13.17 -16.55 -8.02
N ILE A 644 14.18 -15.71 -7.78
CA ILE A 644 14.04 -14.48 -6.97
C ILE A 644 13.06 -13.49 -7.66
N GLN A 645 13.07 -13.40 -8.99
CA GLN A 645 12.11 -12.56 -9.71
C GLN A 645 10.66 -13.10 -9.67
N ALA A 646 10.45 -14.42 -9.70
CA ALA A 646 9.14 -15.01 -9.46
C ALA A 646 8.61 -14.74 -8.03
N VAL A 647 9.51 -14.59 -7.06
CA VAL A 647 9.20 -14.16 -5.68
C VAL A 647 8.81 -12.69 -5.64
N ARG A 648 9.61 -11.79 -6.25
CA ARG A 648 9.31 -10.36 -6.37
C ARG A 648 7.98 -10.11 -7.09
N GLY A 649 7.67 -10.87 -8.14
CA GLY A 649 6.36 -10.86 -8.80
C GLY A 649 5.22 -11.47 -7.95
N GLY A 650 5.51 -12.20 -6.88
CA GLY A 650 4.49 -12.84 -6.03
C GLY A 650 3.75 -13.99 -6.71
N SER A 651 4.36 -14.68 -7.69
CA SER A 651 3.75 -15.82 -8.38
C SER A 651 4.19 -17.15 -7.75
N LEU A 652 3.28 -17.78 -7.00
CA LEU A 652 3.51 -19.12 -6.43
C LEU A 652 3.72 -20.18 -7.53
N VAL A 653 3.00 -20.05 -8.65
CA VAL A 653 3.02 -21.02 -9.75
C VAL A 653 4.28 -20.87 -10.62
N SER A 654 4.77 -19.65 -10.83
CA SER A 654 6.06 -19.40 -11.49
C SER A 654 7.23 -19.92 -10.64
N CYS A 655 7.16 -19.78 -9.31
CA CYS A 655 8.13 -20.40 -8.41
C CYS A 655 8.12 -21.93 -8.55
N GLU A 656 6.94 -22.57 -8.50
CA GLU A 656 6.81 -24.02 -8.66
C GLU A 656 7.31 -24.51 -10.03
N PHE A 657 7.01 -23.80 -11.12
CA PHE A 657 7.52 -24.14 -12.45
C PHE A 657 9.05 -24.13 -12.53
N LEU A 658 9.70 -23.10 -11.97
CA LEU A 658 11.15 -22.99 -11.93
C LEU A 658 11.78 -24.10 -11.08
N LEU A 659 11.21 -24.38 -9.90
CA LEU A 659 11.64 -25.49 -9.03
C LEU A 659 11.47 -26.85 -9.72
N GLN A 660 10.37 -27.06 -10.44
CA GLN A 660 10.19 -28.29 -11.23
C GLN A 660 11.19 -28.39 -12.39
N ASN A 661 11.70 -27.28 -12.93
CA ASN A 661 12.76 -27.25 -13.93
C ASN A 661 14.19 -27.17 -13.35
N GLY A 662 14.36 -27.32 -12.03
CA GLY A 662 15.67 -27.43 -11.39
C GLY A 662 16.29 -26.11 -10.91
N ALA A 663 15.48 -25.09 -10.68
CA ALA A 663 15.93 -23.90 -9.95
C ALA A 663 16.44 -24.29 -8.55
N ASN A 664 17.61 -23.79 -8.19
CA ASN A 664 18.20 -23.98 -6.87
C ASN A 664 17.59 -22.97 -5.90
N VAL A 665 16.79 -23.49 -4.95
CA VAL A 665 16.06 -22.71 -3.94
C VAL A 665 16.98 -21.92 -2.99
N ASN A 666 18.28 -22.22 -2.97
CA ASN A 666 19.28 -21.64 -2.08
C ASN A 666 20.30 -20.72 -2.78
N LEU A 667 20.11 -20.39 -4.07
CA LEU A 667 20.95 -19.37 -4.73
C LEU A 667 20.65 -17.99 -4.16
N ARG A 668 21.72 -17.24 -3.87
CA ARG A 668 21.68 -15.93 -3.22
C ARG A 668 21.95 -14.81 -4.21
N ASP A 669 21.31 -13.66 -3.98
CA ASP A 669 21.64 -12.39 -4.64
C ASP A 669 22.95 -11.78 -4.10
N ALA A 670 23.32 -10.61 -4.60
CA ALA A 670 24.50 -9.86 -4.20
C ALA A 670 24.47 -9.42 -2.73
N GLN A 671 23.27 -9.28 -2.12
CA GLN A 671 23.10 -8.98 -0.69
C GLN A 671 23.04 -10.25 0.18
N GLY A 672 23.44 -11.41 -0.38
CA GLY A 672 23.43 -12.69 0.32
C GLY A 672 22.04 -13.30 0.53
N ARG A 673 20.97 -12.71 0.01
CA ARG A 673 19.57 -13.13 0.26
C ARG A 673 19.12 -14.19 -0.75
N GLY A 674 18.55 -15.29 -0.24
CA GLY A 674 17.93 -16.32 -1.08
C GLY A 674 16.45 -16.06 -1.37
N PRO A 675 15.80 -16.86 -2.24
CA PRO A 675 14.34 -16.86 -2.45
C PRO A 675 13.51 -16.86 -1.16
N LEU A 676 13.97 -17.59 -0.12
CA LEU A 676 13.31 -17.63 1.19
C LEU A 676 13.36 -16.26 1.91
N HIS A 677 14.49 -15.55 1.90
CA HIS A 677 14.58 -14.19 2.43
C HIS A 677 13.63 -13.24 1.69
N HIS A 678 13.66 -13.22 0.36
CA HIS A 678 12.78 -12.35 -0.43
C HIS A 678 11.30 -12.64 -0.16
N ALA A 679 10.89 -13.91 -0.04
CA ALA A 679 9.52 -14.28 0.27
C ALA A 679 9.12 -13.87 1.70
N THR A 680 10.06 -13.92 2.65
CA THR A 680 9.85 -13.45 4.02
C THR A 680 9.71 -11.93 4.11
N VAL A 681 10.63 -11.17 3.50
CA VAL A 681 10.61 -9.69 3.46
C VAL A 681 9.31 -9.19 2.84
N LEU A 682 8.85 -9.81 1.75
CA LEU A 682 7.60 -9.46 1.07
C LEU A 682 6.33 -10.00 1.75
N GLY A 683 6.45 -10.75 2.85
CA GLY A 683 5.30 -11.32 3.56
C GLY A 683 4.55 -12.42 2.78
N HIS A 684 5.18 -13.04 1.77
CA HIS A 684 4.57 -14.03 0.89
C HIS A 684 4.53 -15.43 1.54
N THR A 685 3.70 -15.62 2.56
CA THR A 685 3.57 -16.85 3.37
C THR A 685 3.44 -18.13 2.54
N GLY A 686 2.74 -18.09 1.40
CA GLY A 686 2.61 -19.24 0.49
C GLY A 686 3.92 -19.63 -0.21
N GLN A 687 4.76 -18.66 -0.58
CA GLN A 687 6.07 -18.90 -1.18
C GLN A 687 7.08 -19.38 -0.13
N VAL A 688 7.02 -18.85 1.11
CA VAL A 688 7.78 -19.38 2.26
C VAL A 688 7.48 -20.86 2.48
N CYS A 689 6.19 -21.23 2.55
CA CYS A 689 5.75 -22.62 2.69
C CYS A 689 6.32 -23.52 1.57
N LEU A 690 6.22 -23.07 0.31
CA LEU A 690 6.76 -23.80 -0.85
C LEU A 690 8.28 -23.99 -0.78
N PHE A 691 9.04 -22.97 -0.39
CA PHE A 691 10.50 -23.07 -0.35
C PHE A 691 11.00 -23.96 0.77
N LEU A 692 10.39 -23.91 1.96
CA LEU A 692 10.69 -24.83 3.05
C LEU A 692 10.40 -26.29 2.66
N LYS A 693 9.27 -26.58 2.01
CA LYS A 693 8.97 -27.90 1.41
C LYS A 693 10.02 -28.39 0.41
N ARG A 694 10.76 -27.48 -0.22
CA ARG A 694 11.75 -27.79 -1.25
C ARG A 694 13.20 -27.69 -0.74
N GLY A 695 13.40 -27.65 0.57
CA GLY A 695 14.74 -27.70 1.19
C GLY A 695 15.47 -26.36 1.19
N ALA A 696 14.74 -25.24 1.32
CA ALA A 696 15.36 -23.95 1.54
C ALA A 696 16.07 -23.88 2.90
N ASN A 697 17.29 -23.36 2.91
CA ASN A 697 18.10 -23.20 4.10
C ASN A 697 17.55 -22.03 4.95
N GLN A 698 16.80 -22.39 5.99
CA GLN A 698 16.20 -21.50 6.97
C GLN A 698 17.18 -20.87 7.97
N HIS A 699 18.46 -21.24 7.93
CA HIS A 699 19.55 -20.69 8.75
C HIS A 699 20.52 -19.81 7.94
N ALA A 700 20.25 -19.62 6.65
CA ALA A 700 21.04 -18.73 5.81
C ALA A 700 20.93 -17.27 6.31
N THR A 701 22.05 -16.62 6.61
CA THR A 701 22.09 -15.18 6.94
C THR A 701 22.37 -14.32 5.72
N ASP A 702 21.76 -13.14 5.61
CA ASP A 702 22.13 -12.12 4.60
C ASP A 702 23.37 -11.31 5.03
N GLU A 703 23.72 -10.25 4.27
CA GLU A 703 24.85 -9.36 4.60
C GLU A 703 24.67 -8.57 5.91
N GLU A 704 23.44 -8.39 6.40
CA GLU A 704 23.17 -7.80 7.73
C GLU A 704 23.33 -8.85 8.87
N GLY A 705 23.61 -10.11 8.52
CA GLY A 705 23.65 -11.23 9.47
C GLY A 705 22.27 -11.78 9.83
N LYS A 706 21.21 -11.38 9.13
CA LYS A 706 19.82 -11.76 9.45
C LYS A 706 19.39 -13.03 8.76
N ASP A 707 18.80 -13.94 9.53
CA ASP A 707 18.18 -15.15 9.01
C ASP A 707 16.68 -14.90 8.67
N PRO A 708 16.01 -15.79 7.92
CA PRO A 708 14.59 -15.61 7.61
C PRO A 708 13.69 -15.52 8.84
N LEU A 709 14.06 -16.10 10.00
CA LEU A 709 13.25 -16.02 11.22
C LEU A 709 13.40 -14.65 11.89
N SER A 710 14.61 -14.07 11.94
CA SER A 710 14.80 -12.72 12.48
C SER A 710 14.07 -11.68 11.62
N VAL A 711 14.16 -11.78 10.28
CA VAL A 711 13.39 -10.93 9.36
C VAL A 711 11.88 -11.08 9.58
N ALA A 712 11.38 -12.30 9.75
CA ALA A 712 9.94 -12.54 9.99
C ALA A 712 9.45 -11.97 11.34
N VAL A 713 10.31 -11.96 12.36
CA VAL A 713 10.03 -11.37 13.68
C VAL A 713 10.07 -9.84 13.61
N GLU A 714 11.07 -9.24 12.94
CA GLU A 714 11.14 -7.79 12.69
C GLU A 714 9.92 -7.29 11.89
N ALA A 715 9.49 -8.05 10.88
CA ALA A 715 8.29 -7.77 10.10
C ALA A 715 6.97 -8.12 10.81
N ALA A 716 7.00 -8.62 12.05
CA ALA A 716 5.85 -9.03 12.85
C ALA A 716 4.89 -10.04 12.15
N ASN A 717 5.37 -10.85 11.20
CA ASN A 717 4.53 -11.76 10.42
C ASN A 717 4.39 -13.13 11.13
N ALA A 718 3.39 -13.23 12.00
CA ALA A 718 3.15 -14.41 12.84
C ALA A 718 2.99 -15.74 12.07
N ASP A 719 2.38 -15.73 10.88
CA ASP A 719 2.19 -16.94 10.08
C ASP A 719 3.53 -17.45 9.53
N ILE A 720 4.41 -16.55 9.06
CA ILE A 720 5.77 -16.89 8.60
C ILE A 720 6.67 -17.31 9.76
N VAL A 721 6.62 -16.62 10.91
CA VAL A 721 7.32 -17.02 12.14
C VAL A 721 6.93 -18.44 12.56
N THR A 722 5.64 -18.79 12.43
CA THR A 722 5.14 -20.14 12.76
C THR A 722 5.71 -21.19 11.80
N LEU A 723 5.67 -20.95 10.48
CA LEU A 723 6.22 -21.88 9.48
C LEU A 723 7.72 -22.12 9.67
N LEU A 724 8.50 -21.07 9.93
CA LEU A 724 9.95 -21.16 10.14
C LEU A 724 10.31 -21.88 11.45
N ARG A 725 9.59 -21.62 12.55
CA ARG A 725 9.79 -22.34 13.81
C ARG A 725 9.46 -23.83 13.69
N LEU A 726 8.36 -24.17 13.01
CA LEU A 726 7.98 -25.56 12.75
C LEU A 726 9.01 -26.28 11.87
N ALA A 727 9.54 -25.60 10.85
CA ALA A 727 10.57 -26.17 9.99
C ALA A 727 11.92 -26.35 10.69
N ARG A 728 12.30 -25.49 11.65
CA ARG A 728 13.46 -25.72 12.53
C ARG A 728 13.24 -26.91 13.46
N MET A 729 12.12 -26.94 14.18
CA MET A 729 11.78 -28.04 15.08
C MET A 729 11.74 -29.41 14.37
N ASN A 730 11.17 -29.47 13.16
CA ASN A 730 11.13 -30.71 12.37
C ASN A 730 12.51 -31.12 11.83
N GLU A 731 13.42 -30.17 11.59
CA GLU A 731 14.82 -30.46 11.23
C GLU A 731 15.60 -31.00 12.45
N GLU A 732 15.47 -30.36 13.61
CA GLU A 732 16.05 -30.80 14.89
C GLU A 732 15.53 -32.20 15.33
N MET A 733 14.24 -32.48 15.12
CA MET A 733 13.66 -33.82 15.36
C MET A 733 14.25 -34.87 14.40
N ARG A 734 14.42 -34.54 13.12
CA ARG A 734 15.03 -35.45 12.13
C ARG A 734 16.53 -35.69 12.41
N GLU A 735 17.24 -34.72 12.98
CA GLU A 735 18.65 -34.86 13.36
C GLU A 735 18.86 -35.64 14.66
N SER A 736 17.87 -35.63 15.57
CA SER A 736 17.88 -36.44 16.80
C SER A 736 17.40 -37.88 16.61
N GLU A 737 16.54 -38.16 15.62
CA GLU A 737 16.15 -39.53 15.24
C GLU A 737 17.16 -40.20 14.27
N GLY A 738 18.30 -40.65 14.79
CA GLY A 738 19.36 -41.28 14.01
C GLY A 738 18.96 -42.56 13.24
N LEU A 739 19.24 -42.57 11.94
CA LEU A 739 19.27 -43.67 10.94
C LEU A 739 18.06 -44.65 10.79
N TYR A 740 17.14 -44.72 11.76
CA TYR A 740 15.95 -45.60 11.73
C TYR A 740 14.66 -44.89 12.18
N GLY A 741 14.62 -43.55 12.16
CA GLY A 741 13.42 -42.75 12.41
C GLY A 741 12.35 -42.89 11.33
N GLN A 742 11.08 -42.77 11.71
CA GLN A 742 9.93 -42.85 10.79
C GLN A 742 9.81 -41.56 9.94
N PRO A 743 9.07 -41.57 8.80
CA PRO A 743 9.12 -40.48 7.83
C PRO A 743 8.34 -39.21 8.26
N GLY A 744 8.90 -38.47 9.21
CA GLY A 744 8.54 -37.11 9.61
C GLY A 744 7.27 -37.00 10.46
N ASP A 745 7.22 -35.94 11.28
CA ASP A 745 6.04 -35.60 12.08
C ASP A 745 4.80 -35.38 11.17
N GLU A 746 3.77 -36.21 11.34
CA GLU A 746 2.51 -36.07 10.59
C GLU A 746 1.89 -34.68 10.78
N THR A 747 2.09 -34.07 11.96
CA THR A 747 1.64 -32.72 12.30
C THR A 747 2.32 -31.66 11.43
N TYR A 748 3.65 -31.74 11.27
CA TYR A 748 4.41 -30.88 10.37
C TYR A 748 3.88 -31.00 8.93
N GLN A 749 3.71 -32.23 8.44
CA GLN A 749 3.24 -32.47 7.07
C GLN A 749 1.82 -31.90 6.85
N ASP A 750 0.90 -32.08 7.80
CA ASP A 750 -0.46 -31.57 7.70
C ASP A 750 -0.56 -30.04 7.80
N ILE A 751 0.23 -29.40 8.67
CA ILE A 751 0.26 -27.92 8.73
C ILE A 751 0.75 -27.35 7.39
N PHE A 752 1.82 -27.91 6.83
CA PHE A 752 2.32 -27.50 5.51
C PHE A 752 1.34 -27.85 4.36
N ARG A 753 0.54 -28.91 4.51
CA ARG A 753 -0.57 -29.25 3.59
C ARG A 753 -1.67 -28.19 3.62
N ASP A 754 -2.07 -27.73 4.81
CA ASP A 754 -3.10 -26.72 5.00
C ASP A 754 -2.65 -25.32 4.51
N PHE A 755 -1.41 -24.91 4.80
CA PHE A 755 -0.86 -23.66 4.24
C PHE A 755 -0.77 -23.69 2.71
N SER A 756 -0.39 -24.82 2.10
CA SER A 756 -0.44 -25.00 0.64
C SER A 756 -1.86 -24.89 0.07
N GLN A 757 -2.84 -25.58 0.69
CA GLN A 757 -4.23 -25.47 0.27
C GLN A 757 -4.76 -24.04 0.38
N MET A 758 -4.32 -23.29 1.40
CA MET A 758 -4.69 -21.89 1.60
C MET A 758 -4.02 -20.98 0.56
N ALA A 759 -2.72 -21.12 0.33
CA ALA A 759 -1.97 -20.34 -0.65
C ALA A 759 -2.46 -20.55 -2.09
N SER A 760 -2.74 -21.79 -2.47
CA SER A 760 -3.15 -22.13 -3.84
C SER A 760 -4.60 -21.76 -4.15
N ASN A 761 -5.53 -21.98 -3.20
CA ASN A 761 -6.98 -21.86 -3.42
C ASN A 761 -7.66 -20.66 -2.71
N ASN A 762 -7.01 -20.04 -1.72
CA ASN A 762 -7.56 -18.94 -0.91
C ASN A 762 -6.48 -17.91 -0.50
N PRO A 763 -5.63 -17.40 -1.42
CA PRO A 763 -4.43 -16.62 -1.08
C PRO A 763 -4.73 -15.39 -0.20
N GLU A 764 -5.89 -14.75 -0.36
CA GLU A 764 -6.32 -13.60 0.45
C GLU A 764 -6.38 -13.90 1.96
N LYS A 765 -6.56 -15.16 2.37
CA LYS A 765 -6.58 -15.54 3.80
C LYS A 765 -5.20 -15.42 4.47
N LEU A 766 -4.13 -15.45 3.66
CA LEU A 766 -2.74 -15.27 4.09
C LEU A 766 -2.28 -13.80 3.98
N LYS A 767 -2.99 -12.93 3.24
CA LYS A 767 -2.68 -11.49 3.13
C LYS A 767 -3.20 -10.67 4.30
N ARG A 768 -2.90 -11.10 5.54
CA ARG A 768 -3.24 -10.34 6.76
C ARG A 768 -2.30 -9.17 7.03
N PHE A 769 -1.23 -9.05 6.23
CA PHE A 769 -0.19 -8.06 6.36
C PHE A 769 -0.09 -7.23 5.07
N GLN A 770 -0.05 -5.91 5.20
CA GLN A 770 0.45 -4.98 4.18
C GLN A 770 1.66 -4.26 4.78
N PRO A 771 2.81 -4.19 4.09
CA PRO A 771 3.94 -3.40 4.57
C PRO A 771 3.61 -1.90 4.54
N PRO A 772 4.25 -1.05 5.39
CA PRO A 772 3.89 0.36 5.53
C PRO A 772 4.09 1.25 4.29
N ASP A 773 4.92 0.83 3.31
CA ASP A 773 5.30 1.65 2.15
C ASP A 773 4.91 0.99 0.82
N ALA A 774 3.61 1.00 0.53
CA ALA A 774 3.06 0.75 -0.80
C ALA A 774 2.20 1.93 -1.26
N GLN A 775 2.82 3.12 -1.33
CA GLN A 775 2.21 4.23 -2.07
C GLN A 775 2.06 3.82 -3.54
N LYS A 776 0.82 3.92 -4.04
CA LYS A 776 0.46 3.68 -5.44
C LYS A 776 1.10 4.74 -6.36
N PRO A 777 1.26 4.43 -7.67
CA PRO A 777 1.95 5.30 -8.63
C PRO A 777 1.33 6.68 -8.80
#